data_AF-A0ABD3KJI1-F1
#
_entry.id   AF-A0ABD3KJI1-F1
#
_cell.length_a   1.000
_cell.length_b   1.000
_cell.length_c   1.000
_cell.angle_alpha   90.00
_cell.angle_beta   90.00
_cell.angle_gamma   90.00
#
_symmetry.space_group_name_H-M   'P 1'
#
loop_
_entity.id
_entity.type
_entity.pdbx_description
1 polymer ?
#
loop_
_entity_poly.entity_id
_entity_poly.type
_entity_poly.pdbx_seq_one_letter_code
_entity_poly.pdbx_strand_id
1 'polypeptide(L)'
;MENSEDRENGAVYEPSLDKEQNDNVTPFAKAGFFSKMSFWWLNSLMKLGKEKILQNEDIPRLRLEERAETCYSKFMEQLHKEKKTTYDTYSILSAIFYGEWRGILMTGFFALTKVLALSTGPLFLRAFIAVADGEEAFEYEGYVLAGGLFLAKCLESLSERQWFFRARLIGLRIRSFLSAAICQKQLRLSSAAKMTHSPGQIVNYVTSDAYRIGEFPYWFHQIWSTSLQLCLALAIVYYAVGLATLAALTLLILIMFPFGDQTQIGERGVNLSGGQKQRIQLARALYQDAAVYLLDDPFSAVDAHTAMSLFNEYVMEALSGKTVLLVTHQVDFLPAFHSILLMSSGQIVSAGSYDQLMASCQEFQELVNAHNTTAGSGNQIRMVSSRKPGYSKEEIRKIYVKEQLEASPGSQLIKQEEREIGDSGFKPCLQYLKHNKGFLLFTLATISHIVFIAGQLAQNYWLASEINTMSVSTVELNSIYTGIGVVLALFMLFRSYFIVYLGCGASNAIFSVLLKSLIRAPMSFYDSTPLGRILSRVSSDLSFIDVDVAFKLTIALGSTMNTYSSFLILAFLAWPVLFVIIPMIYLTLIIQKYYYASSNELMRLDGTTKSTLASHLTESMAGVMTIRVFGQEDRFFSRSLCLIDANASPYFHSFSANEWLVQRLEVLCAIVLTSSALAITFLDLGSSSSGFVGMALSYGLSLNVFLVNSVQFQCSLSNLIISVERLEQYMHIQSEAPEVIEDSRPAPDWPFSGNVEIYDLKVRYRPDSPLVLHGISCEIKGGHKIGIVGRTGSGKTTLISALFRLVEPTDGKIIVDGLDIATIGLHDLRSHFGVIPQDPTLFGGTVRYNLDPLSEHTDEEIWEVLGKCQLREAIQEKEKGLESPVVQDGSNWSMGQRQLFCLGRALLRRSRILVLDEATASIDNATDSILQRTIRKEFADCTVITVAHRIPTVMDCTMVLAISDGRLVEYDEPMKLVGKEDSLFGQLYKEYWSRTSNASNYSENF
;
A
#
# COMPACT_ATOMS: atom_id res chain seq x y z
N MET A 1 -46.55 -21.92 44.23
CA MET A 1 -47.27 -22.67 43.19
C MET A 1 -46.95 -22.01 41.87
N GLU A 2 -46.23 -22.75 41.01
CA GLU A 2 -46.13 -22.67 39.54
C GLU A 2 -45.71 -21.33 38.88
N ASN A 3 -44.78 -21.23 37.93
CA ASN A 3 -43.89 -22.14 37.18
C ASN A 3 -42.75 -21.23 36.64
N SER A 4 -41.48 -21.42 36.98
CA SER A 4 -40.44 -22.14 36.22
C SER A 4 -40.76 -22.55 34.78
N GLU A 5 -40.46 -21.69 33.80
CA GLU A 5 -40.10 -22.03 32.41
C GLU A 5 -39.62 -20.75 31.71
N ASP A 6 -38.29 -20.52 31.65
CA ASP A 6 -37.63 -19.60 30.69
C ASP A 6 -36.09 -19.69 30.87
N ARG A 7 -35.57 -20.93 30.82
CA ARG A 7 -34.13 -21.22 30.73
C ARG A 7 -33.88 -22.24 29.64
N GLU A 8 -34.25 -21.92 28.41
CA GLU A 8 -33.83 -22.67 27.23
C GLU A 8 -34.01 -21.78 25.99
N ASN A 9 -33.01 -20.97 25.67
CA ASN A 9 -32.77 -20.40 24.34
C ASN A 9 -31.32 -19.90 24.24
N GLY A 10 -30.40 -20.84 24.49
CA GLY A 10 -28.99 -20.74 24.09
C GLY A 10 -28.74 -21.67 22.91
N ALA A 11 -29.49 -21.49 21.82
CA ALA A 11 -29.25 -22.24 20.60
C ALA A 11 -28.02 -21.66 19.89
N VAL A 12 -26.89 -22.33 20.09
CA VAL A 12 -25.69 -22.24 19.26
C VAL A 12 -26.12 -22.50 17.81
N TYR A 13 -26.12 -21.45 16.99
CA TYR A 13 -26.24 -21.58 15.53
C TYR A 13 -24.96 -22.24 15.01
N GLU A 14 -24.95 -23.57 14.89
CA GLU A 14 -24.01 -24.28 14.00
C GLU A 14 -24.33 -23.85 12.55
N PRO A 15 -23.39 -23.27 11.79
CA PRO A 15 -23.55 -23.16 10.35
C PRO A 15 -23.47 -24.58 9.78
N SER A 16 -24.58 -25.06 9.25
CA SER A 16 -24.74 -26.35 8.57
C SER A 16 -24.04 -26.39 7.20
N LEU A 17 -22.75 -26.03 7.15
CA LEU A 17 -21.84 -26.19 6.01
C LEU A 17 -20.56 -26.98 6.37
N ASP A 18 -20.35 -27.33 7.65
CA ASP A 18 -19.07 -27.87 8.14
C ASP A 18 -19.06 -29.37 8.49
N LYS A 19 -20.13 -30.14 8.20
CA LYS A 19 -20.18 -31.57 8.59
C LYS A 19 -19.47 -32.55 7.63
N GLU A 20 -18.88 -32.10 6.52
CA GLU A 20 -18.18 -32.98 5.54
C GLU A 20 -16.68 -32.69 5.30
N GLN A 21 -16.01 -31.79 6.01
CA GLN A 21 -14.58 -31.44 5.74
C GLN A 21 -13.66 -31.45 6.96
N ASN A 22 -13.54 -32.59 7.64
CA ASN A 22 -12.57 -32.77 8.73
C ASN A 22 -11.13 -33.09 8.25
N ASP A 23 -10.88 -33.17 6.94
CA ASP A 23 -9.68 -33.84 6.41
C ASP A 23 -8.48 -32.95 6.05
N ASN A 24 -8.62 -31.61 5.96
CA ASN A 24 -7.51 -30.74 5.53
C ASN A 24 -7.07 -29.70 6.58
N VAL A 25 -6.87 -30.12 7.83
CA VAL A 25 -6.26 -29.30 8.90
C VAL A 25 -4.73 -29.48 8.90
N THR A 26 -3.97 -28.43 9.28
CA THR A 26 -2.50 -28.51 9.29
C THR A 26 -1.98 -29.74 10.07
N PRO A 27 -0.98 -30.46 9.54
CA PRO A 27 -0.34 -31.57 10.26
C PRO A 27 0.27 -31.16 11.61
N PHE A 28 0.58 -29.87 11.79
CA PHE A 28 1.05 -29.29 13.04
C PHE A 28 0.08 -29.55 14.22
N ALA A 29 -1.23 -29.59 13.97
CA ALA A 29 -2.24 -29.86 15.01
C ALA A 29 -2.09 -31.27 15.62
N LYS A 30 -1.75 -32.26 14.81
CA LYS A 30 -1.60 -33.68 15.20
C LYS A 30 -0.14 -34.10 15.45
N ALA A 31 0.83 -33.22 15.18
CA ALA A 31 2.25 -33.54 15.27
C ALA A 31 2.71 -33.82 16.72
N GLY A 32 3.51 -34.87 16.89
CA GLY A 32 4.19 -35.19 18.14
C GLY A 32 5.32 -34.20 18.49
N PHE A 33 5.86 -34.32 19.70
CA PHE A 33 6.87 -33.38 20.24
C PHE A 33 8.09 -33.22 19.31
N PHE A 34 8.72 -34.33 18.88
CA PHE A 34 9.88 -34.28 17.99
C PHE A 34 9.58 -33.65 16.64
N SER A 35 8.42 -33.99 16.04
CA SER A 35 8.01 -33.42 14.77
C SER A 35 7.79 -31.90 14.86
N LYS A 36 7.24 -31.41 15.98
CA LYS A 36 7.09 -29.97 16.25
C LYS A 36 8.43 -29.28 16.47
N MET A 37 9.37 -29.94 17.15
CA MET A 37 10.71 -29.40 17.42
C MET A 37 11.58 -29.30 16.17
N SER A 38 11.49 -30.27 15.26
CA SER A 38 12.28 -30.33 14.01
C SER A 38 11.55 -29.86 12.75
N PHE A 39 10.36 -29.28 12.89
CA PHE A 39 9.46 -28.90 11.79
C PHE A 39 9.17 -30.02 10.78
N TRP A 40 9.28 -31.30 11.18
CA TRP A 40 9.14 -32.43 10.28
C TRP A 40 7.77 -32.52 9.60
N TRP A 41 6.74 -32.02 10.27
CA TRP A 41 5.35 -32.00 9.80
C TRP A 41 5.16 -31.21 8.49
N LEU A 42 6.11 -30.36 8.10
CA LEU A 42 6.04 -29.56 6.87
C LEU A 42 6.59 -30.28 5.63
N ASN A 43 7.26 -31.42 5.79
CA ASN A 43 7.91 -32.13 4.68
C ASN A 43 6.94 -32.52 3.55
N SER A 44 5.69 -32.90 3.88
CA SER A 44 4.68 -33.23 2.88
C SER A 44 4.31 -32.03 2.00
N LEU A 45 4.14 -30.86 2.61
CA LEU A 45 3.83 -29.62 1.88
C LEU A 45 5.00 -29.17 1.00
N MET A 46 6.23 -29.25 1.52
CA MET A 46 7.42 -28.89 0.74
C MET A 46 7.63 -29.82 -0.47
N LYS A 47 7.29 -31.10 -0.33
CA LYS A 47 7.32 -32.06 -1.44
C LYS A 47 6.24 -31.76 -2.47
N LEU A 48 5.01 -31.47 -2.02
CA LEU A 48 3.89 -31.14 -2.89
C LEU A 48 4.19 -29.90 -3.75
N GLY A 49 4.76 -28.84 -3.15
CA GLY A 49 5.08 -27.61 -3.87
C GLY A 49 6.20 -27.75 -4.91
N LYS A 50 7.01 -28.82 -4.83
CA LYS A 50 7.97 -29.17 -5.89
C LYS A 50 7.32 -29.93 -7.03
N GLU A 51 6.34 -30.79 -6.74
CA GLU A 51 5.67 -31.63 -7.73
C GLU A 51 4.61 -30.86 -8.53
N LYS A 52 3.94 -29.90 -7.90
CA LYS A 52 2.88 -29.08 -8.49
C LYS A 52 2.96 -27.64 -7.96
N ILE A 53 2.54 -26.69 -8.79
CA ILE A 53 2.26 -25.31 -8.37
C ILE A 53 1.16 -25.33 -7.30
N LEU A 54 1.47 -24.85 -6.10
CA LEU A 54 0.52 -24.80 -4.99
C LEU A 54 -0.63 -23.83 -5.29
N GLN A 55 -1.85 -24.33 -5.17
CA GLN A 55 -3.08 -23.54 -5.21
C GLN A 55 -3.62 -23.32 -3.79
N ASN A 56 -4.58 -22.40 -3.63
CA ASN A 56 -5.16 -22.10 -2.33
C ASN A 56 -5.83 -23.33 -1.68
N GLU A 57 -6.34 -24.25 -2.50
CA GLU A 57 -6.94 -25.52 -2.08
C GLU A 57 -5.92 -26.53 -1.53
N ASP A 58 -4.68 -26.44 -2.00
CA ASP A 58 -3.57 -27.32 -1.59
C ASP A 58 -3.01 -26.91 -0.21
N ILE A 59 -3.33 -25.71 0.29
CA ILE A 59 -2.85 -25.21 1.59
C ILE A 59 -3.76 -25.73 2.72
N PRO A 60 -3.20 -26.43 3.73
CA PRO A 60 -3.99 -26.89 4.87
C PRO A 60 -4.61 -25.74 5.66
N ARG A 61 -5.79 -25.96 6.25
CA ARG A 61 -6.46 -24.98 7.13
C ARG A 61 -5.78 -24.90 8.49
N LEU A 62 -5.78 -23.70 9.08
CA LEU A 62 -5.28 -23.45 10.44
C LEU A 62 -5.98 -24.31 11.51
N ARG A 63 -5.27 -24.58 12.62
CA ARG A 63 -5.85 -25.23 13.80
C ARG A 63 -6.94 -24.32 14.38
N LEU A 64 -7.94 -24.93 15.03
CA LEU A 64 -9.07 -24.20 15.62
C LEU A 64 -8.64 -23.06 16.56
N GLU A 65 -7.54 -23.23 17.30
CA GLU A 65 -6.98 -22.21 18.20
C GLU A 65 -6.41 -20.98 17.49
N GLU A 66 -5.98 -21.12 16.24
CA GLU A 66 -5.38 -20.05 15.44
C GLU A 66 -6.37 -19.39 14.46
N ARG A 67 -7.61 -19.86 14.39
CA ARG A 67 -8.65 -19.26 13.55
C ARG A 67 -9.09 -17.90 14.10
N ALA A 68 -9.42 -16.99 13.20
CA ALA A 68 -9.79 -15.61 13.48
C ALA A 68 -10.98 -15.52 14.43
N GLU A 69 -11.99 -16.37 14.25
CA GLU A 69 -13.18 -16.42 15.12
C GLU A 69 -12.81 -16.76 16.58
N THR A 70 -12.03 -17.83 16.79
CA THR A 70 -11.59 -18.26 18.12
C THR A 70 -10.66 -17.25 18.77
N CYS A 71 -9.76 -16.64 17.99
CA CYS A 71 -8.86 -15.60 18.49
C CYS A 71 -9.65 -14.36 18.91
N TYR A 72 -10.61 -13.94 18.08
CA TYR A 72 -11.48 -12.81 18.34
C TYR A 72 -12.37 -13.02 19.57
N SER A 73 -12.97 -14.21 19.73
CA SER A 73 -13.81 -14.52 20.88
C SER A 73 -13.02 -14.53 22.19
N LYS A 74 -11.83 -15.14 22.22
CA LYS A 74 -10.92 -15.11 23.39
C LYS A 74 -10.49 -13.69 23.74
N PHE A 75 -10.12 -12.88 22.74
CA PHE A 75 -9.74 -11.49 22.95
C PHE A 75 -10.89 -10.67 23.54
N MET A 76 -12.10 -10.81 22.99
CA MET A 76 -13.27 -10.11 23.49
C MET A 76 -13.63 -10.55 24.92
N GLU A 77 -13.53 -11.83 25.25
CA GLU A 77 -13.74 -12.33 26.61
C GLU A 77 -12.75 -11.68 27.59
N GLN A 78 -11.48 -11.59 27.22
CA GLN A 78 -10.45 -10.95 28.03
C GLN A 78 -10.67 -9.44 28.18
N LEU A 79 -11.03 -8.76 27.08
CA LEU A 79 -11.36 -7.33 27.10
C LEU A 79 -12.58 -7.04 27.97
N HIS A 80 -13.59 -7.92 27.96
CA HIS A 80 -14.75 -7.83 28.84
C HIS A 80 -14.40 -8.06 30.31
N LYS A 81 -13.44 -8.94 30.62
CA LYS A 81 -12.92 -9.12 31.98
C LYS A 81 -12.22 -7.85 32.48
N GLU A 82 -11.32 -7.27 31.68
CA GLU A 82 -10.60 -6.04 32.05
C GLU A 82 -11.55 -4.84 32.25
N LYS A 83 -12.57 -4.70 31.38
CA LYS A 83 -13.61 -3.66 31.52
C LYS A 83 -14.40 -3.76 32.82
N LYS A 84 -14.51 -4.94 33.43
CA LYS A 84 -15.21 -5.13 34.71
C LYS A 84 -14.32 -4.79 35.92
N THR A 85 -13.00 -4.83 35.77
CA THR A 85 -12.03 -4.62 36.85
C THR A 85 -11.51 -3.19 36.95
N THR A 86 -11.50 -2.40 35.87
CA THR A 86 -10.89 -1.07 35.83
C THR A 86 -11.88 -0.02 35.34
N TYR A 87 -12.25 0.95 36.18
CA TYR A 87 -13.32 1.93 35.88
C TYR A 87 -12.88 3.10 34.98
N ASP A 88 -11.60 3.49 34.92
CA ASP A 88 -11.21 4.77 34.27
C ASP A 88 -10.27 4.71 33.06
N THR A 89 -9.70 3.57 32.66
CA THR A 89 -9.04 3.40 31.35
C THR A 89 -8.60 1.95 31.17
N TYR A 90 -9.14 1.25 30.17
CA TYR A 90 -8.66 -0.10 29.82
C TYR A 90 -7.61 0.00 28.71
N SER A 91 -6.44 -0.60 28.93
CA SER A 91 -5.37 -0.63 27.95
C SER A 91 -5.50 -1.89 27.09
N ILE A 92 -5.73 -1.72 25.78
CA ILE A 92 -5.75 -2.83 24.82
C ILE A 92 -4.44 -3.64 24.89
N LEU A 93 -3.31 -2.97 25.16
CA LEU A 93 -2.00 -3.62 25.26
C LEU A 93 -1.91 -4.58 26.46
N SER A 94 -2.57 -4.23 27.58
CA SER A 94 -2.71 -5.10 28.75
C SER A 94 -3.50 -6.37 28.38
N ALA A 95 -4.66 -6.21 27.74
CA ALA A 95 -5.50 -7.34 27.32
C ALA A 95 -4.74 -8.32 26.40
N ILE A 96 -3.92 -7.79 25.48
CA ILE A 96 -3.08 -8.60 24.59
C ILE A 96 -2.01 -9.36 25.38
N PHE A 97 -1.29 -8.68 26.27
CA PHE A 97 -0.21 -9.30 27.05
C PHE A 97 -0.74 -10.39 27.99
N TYR A 98 -1.83 -10.12 28.71
CA TYR A 98 -2.47 -11.12 29.58
C TYR A 98 -3.15 -12.24 28.80
N GLY A 99 -3.66 -11.99 27.59
CA GLY A 99 -4.25 -13.02 26.74
C GLY A 99 -3.23 -14.09 26.32
N GLU A 100 -1.99 -13.70 26.03
CA GLU A 100 -0.96 -14.58 25.47
C GLU A 100 0.24 -14.83 26.42
N TRP A 101 0.13 -14.50 27.71
CA TRP A 101 1.25 -14.55 28.67
C TRP A 101 1.98 -15.91 28.74
N ARG A 102 1.24 -17.03 28.65
CA ARG A 102 1.82 -18.38 28.63
C ARG A 102 2.71 -18.60 27.41
N GLY A 103 2.29 -18.07 26.26
CA GLY A 103 3.06 -18.11 25.04
C GLY A 103 4.36 -17.32 25.18
N ILE A 104 4.26 -16.09 25.71
CA ILE A 104 5.37 -15.16 25.93
C ILE A 104 6.42 -15.73 26.90
N LEU A 105 6.00 -16.41 27.97
CA LEU A 105 6.96 -17.06 28.88
C LEU A 105 7.70 -18.21 28.21
N MET A 106 6.99 -19.06 27.46
CA MET A 106 7.61 -20.18 26.75
C MET A 106 8.56 -19.71 25.65
N THR A 107 8.25 -18.64 24.92
CA THR A 107 9.18 -18.02 23.96
C THR A 107 10.41 -17.44 24.66
N GLY A 108 10.22 -16.82 25.83
CA GLY A 108 11.31 -16.29 26.64
C GLY A 108 12.30 -17.37 27.10
N PHE A 109 11.81 -18.55 27.47
CA PHE A 109 12.67 -19.69 27.81
C PHE A 109 13.59 -20.08 26.65
N PHE A 110 13.06 -20.24 25.44
CA PHE A 110 13.89 -20.57 24.26
C PHE A 110 14.87 -19.46 23.90
N ALA A 111 14.47 -18.18 24.01
CA ALA A 111 15.37 -17.05 23.81
C ALA A 111 16.54 -17.08 24.82
N LEU A 112 16.28 -17.40 26.09
CA LEU A 112 17.31 -17.53 27.11
C LEU A 112 18.26 -18.69 26.82
N THR A 113 17.72 -19.87 26.49
CA THR A 113 18.53 -21.04 26.13
C THR A 113 19.42 -20.76 24.93
N LYS A 114 18.90 -20.05 23.92
CA LYS A 114 19.68 -19.61 22.76
C LYS A 114 20.85 -18.71 23.15
N VAL A 115 20.62 -17.69 23.98
CA VAL A 115 21.66 -16.76 24.43
C VAL A 115 22.76 -17.51 25.19
N LEU A 116 22.38 -18.39 26.11
CA LEU A 116 23.33 -19.19 26.88
C LEU A 116 24.15 -20.13 25.99
N ALA A 117 23.50 -20.82 25.04
CA ALA A 117 24.17 -21.74 24.12
C ALA A 117 25.15 -20.99 23.19
N LEU A 118 24.75 -19.83 22.65
CA LEU A 118 25.61 -19.01 21.80
C LEU A 118 26.89 -18.55 22.53
N SER A 119 26.77 -18.18 23.81
CA SER A 119 27.91 -17.77 24.64
C SER A 119 28.94 -18.89 24.86
N THR A 120 28.58 -20.16 24.66
CA THR A 120 29.54 -21.27 24.78
C THR A 120 30.54 -21.34 23.62
N GLY A 121 30.19 -20.81 22.44
CA GLY A 121 31.02 -20.93 21.23
C GLY A 121 32.46 -20.42 21.38
N PRO A 122 32.68 -19.17 21.84
CA PRO A 122 34.03 -18.65 22.09
C PRO A 122 34.80 -19.40 23.18
N LEU A 123 34.10 -19.95 24.18
CA LEU A 123 34.71 -20.74 25.25
C LEU A 123 35.23 -22.08 24.71
N PHE A 124 34.46 -22.74 23.85
CA PHE A 124 34.92 -23.93 23.13
C PHE A 124 36.12 -23.61 22.24
N LEU A 125 36.08 -22.49 21.50
CA LEU A 125 37.20 -22.06 20.66
C LEU A 125 38.49 -21.91 21.48
N ARG A 126 38.42 -21.27 22.66
CA ARG A 126 39.56 -21.14 23.56
C ARG A 126 40.07 -22.50 24.07
N ALA A 127 39.17 -23.39 24.47
CA ALA A 127 39.55 -24.72 24.94
C ALA A 127 40.25 -25.54 23.85
N PHE A 128 39.76 -25.46 22.60
CA PHE A 128 40.41 -26.11 21.46
C PHE A 128 41.80 -25.55 21.15
N ILE A 129 41.99 -24.24 21.31
CA ILE A 129 43.31 -23.61 21.16
C ILE A 129 44.28 -24.10 22.25
N ALA A 130 43.83 -24.20 23.50
CA ALA A 130 44.66 -24.70 24.61
C ALA A 130 45.09 -26.17 24.40
N VAL A 131 44.16 -27.02 23.95
CA VAL A 131 44.47 -28.41 23.55
C VAL A 131 45.50 -28.44 22.41
N ALA A 132 45.36 -27.56 21.40
CA ALA A 132 46.32 -27.47 20.30
C ALA A 132 47.70 -26.95 20.72
N ASP A 133 47.78 -26.13 21.78
CA ASP A 133 49.05 -25.69 22.40
C ASP A 133 49.69 -26.78 23.29
N GLY A 134 49.04 -27.94 23.45
CA GLY A 134 49.53 -29.08 24.25
C GLY A 134 49.17 -29.00 25.73
N GLU A 135 48.29 -28.09 26.14
CA GLU A 135 47.77 -27.97 27.51
C GLU A 135 46.59 -28.93 27.77
N GLU A 136 46.74 -30.21 27.40
CA GLU A 136 45.68 -31.21 27.60
C GLU A 136 45.58 -31.65 29.07
N ALA A 137 44.38 -31.63 29.63
CA ALA A 137 44.07 -32.18 30.94
C ALA A 137 43.94 -33.71 30.92
N PHE A 138 43.52 -34.31 29.79
CA PHE A 138 43.43 -35.76 29.58
C PHE A 138 43.44 -36.15 28.09
N GLU A 139 43.87 -37.37 27.77
CA GLU A 139 44.13 -37.90 26.40
C GLU A 139 42.95 -37.81 25.41
N TYR A 140 41.71 -37.67 25.90
CA TYR A 140 40.51 -37.61 25.07
C TYR A 140 39.80 -36.25 25.12
N GLU A 141 40.46 -35.20 25.62
CA GLU A 141 39.83 -33.89 25.81
C GLU A 141 39.31 -33.29 24.51
N GLY A 142 40.07 -33.36 23.42
CA GLY A 142 39.64 -32.88 22.10
C GLY A 142 38.34 -33.52 21.59
N TYR A 143 38.13 -34.82 21.85
CA TYR A 143 36.90 -35.53 21.46
C TYR A 143 35.69 -35.07 22.26
N VAL A 144 35.87 -34.87 23.56
CA VAL A 144 34.81 -34.38 24.45
C VAL A 144 34.43 -32.96 24.07
N LEU A 145 35.40 -32.11 23.75
CA LEU A 145 35.16 -30.75 23.25
C LEU A 145 34.41 -30.74 21.93
N ALA A 146 34.74 -31.63 20.99
CA ALA A 146 34.05 -31.72 19.69
C ALA A 146 32.59 -32.18 19.85
N GLY A 147 32.34 -33.19 20.68
CA GLY A 147 30.98 -33.63 21.01
C GLY A 147 30.17 -32.56 21.74
N GLY A 148 30.80 -31.85 22.69
CA GLY A 148 30.22 -30.73 23.41
C GLY A 148 29.83 -29.57 22.48
N LEU A 149 30.72 -29.22 21.54
CA LEU A 149 30.48 -28.17 20.54
C LEU A 149 29.30 -28.54 19.61
N PHE A 150 29.19 -29.80 19.18
CA PHE A 150 28.07 -30.27 18.37
C PHE A 150 26.74 -30.11 19.10
N LEU A 151 26.68 -30.59 20.35
CA LEU A 151 25.47 -30.52 21.18
C LEU A 151 25.08 -29.06 21.48
N ALA A 152 26.06 -28.22 21.81
CA ALA A 152 25.83 -26.80 22.05
C ALA A 152 25.25 -26.11 20.80
N LYS A 153 25.80 -26.39 19.61
CA LYS A 153 25.32 -25.81 18.35
C LYS A 153 23.94 -26.32 17.93
N CYS A 154 23.65 -27.60 18.15
CA CYS A 154 22.31 -28.14 17.91
C CYS A 154 21.27 -27.53 18.86
N LEU A 155 21.63 -27.33 20.14
CA LEU A 155 20.77 -26.70 21.13
C LEU A 155 20.53 -25.22 20.82
N GLU A 156 21.58 -24.49 20.41
CA GLU A 156 21.52 -23.10 19.96
C GLU A 156 20.54 -22.96 18.79
N SER A 157 20.75 -23.74 17.72
CA SER A 157 19.89 -23.77 16.54
C SER A 157 18.44 -24.07 16.91
N LEU A 158 18.17 -25.18 17.60
CA LEU A 158 16.82 -25.58 17.95
C LEU A 158 16.10 -24.52 18.78
N SER A 159 16.80 -23.92 19.75
CA SER A 159 16.23 -22.89 20.62
C SER A 159 15.90 -21.61 19.84
N GLU A 160 16.78 -21.18 18.94
CA GLU A 160 16.54 -20.01 18.09
C GLU A 160 15.32 -20.19 17.17
N ARG A 161 15.26 -21.31 16.46
CA ARG A 161 14.14 -21.61 15.55
C ARG A 161 12.81 -21.70 16.29
N GLN A 162 12.79 -22.32 17.49
CA GLN A 162 11.58 -22.42 18.30
C GLN A 162 11.15 -21.08 18.87
N TRP A 163 12.09 -20.22 19.27
CA TRP A 163 11.79 -18.85 19.67
C TRP A 163 11.14 -18.08 18.52
N PHE A 164 11.75 -18.07 17.33
CA PHE A 164 11.24 -17.31 16.17
C PHE A 164 9.86 -17.80 15.72
N PHE A 165 9.68 -19.11 15.57
CA PHE A 165 8.40 -19.71 15.18
C PHE A 165 7.27 -19.35 16.15
N ARG A 166 7.52 -19.50 17.46
CA ARG A 166 6.48 -19.25 18.49
C ARG A 166 6.16 -17.76 18.62
N ALA A 167 7.15 -16.88 18.50
CA ALA A 167 6.92 -15.44 18.50
C ALA A 167 6.01 -15.03 17.33
N ARG A 168 6.29 -15.53 16.12
CA ARG A 168 5.44 -15.29 14.93
C ARG A 168 4.05 -15.93 15.03
N LEU A 169 3.93 -17.09 15.67
CA LEU A 169 2.64 -17.74 15.92
C LEU A 169 1.74 -16.90 16.84
N ILE A 170 2.31 -16.31 17.91
CA ILE A 170 1.59 -15.36 18.78
C ILE A 170 1.22 -14.11 17.96
N GLY A 171 2.13 -13.60 17.16
CA GLY A 171 1.89 -12.46 16.25
C GLY A 171 0.72 -12.69 15.29
N LEU A 172 0.62 -13.89 14.71
CA LEU A 172 -0.49 -14.28 13.84
C LEU A 172 -1.85 -14.23 14.56
N ARG A 173 -1.91 -14.70 15.81
CA ARG A 173 -3.12 -14.64 16.64
C ARG A 173 -3.51 -13.19 16.93
N ILE A 174 -2.52 -12.37 17.29
CA ILE A 174 -2.69 -10.92 17.55
C ILE A 174 -3.27 -10.21 16.32
N ARG A 175 -2.65 -10.40 15.17
CA ARG A 175 -3.11 -9.85 13.90
C ARG A 175 -4.53 -10.29 13.57
N SER A 176 -4.85 -11.57 13.76
CA SER A 176 -6.14 -12.15 13.37
C SER A 176 -7.30 -11.59 14.20
N PHE A 177 -7.16 -11.51 15.53
CA PHE A 177 -8.22 -10.92 16.36
C PHE A 177 -8.33 -9.41 16.19
N LEU A 178 -7.22 -8.69 15.97
CA LEU A 178 -7.25 -7.24 15.80
C LEU A 178 -7.90 -6.87 14.47
N SER A 179 -7.56 -7.60 13.40
CA SER A 179 -8.22 -7.46 12.10
C SER A 179 -9.72 -7.70 12.22
N ALA A 180 -10.13 -8.79 12.88
CA ALA A 180 -11.54 -9.08 13.12
C ALA A 180 -12.24 -7.97 13.93
N ALA A 181 -11.62 -7.47 14.99
CA ALA A 181 -12.16 -6.39 15.80
C ALA A 181 -12.36 -5.09 15.00
N ILE A 182 -11.41 -4.74 14.13
CA ILE A 182 -11.51 -3.57 13.25
C ILE A 182 -12.62 -3.77 12.21
N CYS A 183 -12.70 -4.93 11.54
CA CYS A 183 -13.76 -5.25 10.58
C CYS A 183 -15.16 -5.11 11.22
N GLN A 184 -15.33 -5.62 12.43
CA GLN A 184 -16.59 -5.51 13.15
C GLN A 184 -16.92 -4.06 13.55
N LYS A 185 -15.92 -3.31 14.02
CA LYS A 185 -16.09 -1.92 14.44
C LYS A 185 -16.44 -1.02 13.25
N GLN A 186 -15.83 -1.25 12.09
CA GLN A 186 -16.10 -0.52 10.84
C GLN A 186 -17.58 -0.57 10.47
N LEU A 187 -18.21 -1.75 10.57
CA LEU A 187 -19.63 -1.93 10.28
C LEU A 187 -20.53 -1.13 11.23
N ARG A 188 -20.03 -0.65 12.37
CA ARG A 188 -20.78 0.09 13.41
C ARG A 188 -20.37 1.56 13.60
N LEU A 189 -19.44 2.10 12.80
CA LEU A 189 -18.99 3.51 12.86
C LEU A 189 -20.10 4.53 12.52
N SER A 190 -20.19 5.64 13.26
CA SER A 190 -21.10 6.75 12.92
C SER A 190 -20.66 7.48 11.65
N SER A 191 -21.55 8.23 11.00
CA SER A 191 -21.21 9.01 9.79
C SER A 191 -20.17 10.10 10.08
N ALA A 192 -20.23 10.74 11.26
CA ALA A 192 -19.22 11.72 11.69
C ALA A 192 -17.82 11.10 11.84
N ALA A 193 -17.71 9.91 12.43
CA ALA A 193 -16.43 9.21 12.59
C ALA A 193 -15.84 8.69 11.26
N LYS A 194 -16.65 8.56 10.19
CA LYS A 194 -16.16 8.24 8.84
C LYS A 194 -15.55 9.44 8.13
N MET A 195 -15.93 10.66 8.51
CA MET A 195 -15.29 11.86 7.96
C MET A 195 -13.90 12.08 8.58
N THR A 196 -13.65 11.58 9.79
CA THR A 196 -12.34 11.65 10.46
C THR A 196 -11.39 10.52 10.04
N HIS A 197 -11.90 9.33 9.74
CA HIS A 197 -11.11 8.19 9.28
C HIS A 197 -11.43 7.85 7.82
N SER A 198 -10.50 8.15 6.93
CA SER A 198 -10.69 7.83 5.50
C SER A 198 -10.73 6.31 5.27
N PRO A 199 -11.40 5.83 4.22
CA PRO A 199 -11.41 4.41 3.89
C PRO A 199 -10.03 3.79 3.75
N GLY A 200 -9.08 4.52 3.15
CA GLY A 200 -7.69 4.10 3.04
C GLY A 200 -7.00 3.93 4.39
N GLN A 201 -7.30 4.77 5.39
CA GLN A 201 -6.73 4.64 6.73
C GLN A 201 -7.22 3.38 7.44
N ILE A 202 -8.51 3.04 7.35
CA ILE A 202 -9.05 1.82 7.98
C ILE A 202 -8.48 0.56 7.33
N VAL A 203 -8.35 0.56 6.00
CA VAL A 203 -7.66 -0.53 5.28
C VAL A 203 -6.21 -0.65 5.75
N ASN A 204 -5.49 0.46 5.96
CA ASN A 204 -4.13 0.45 6.50
C ASN A 204 -4.07 -0.09 7.94
N TYR A 205 -5.07 0.19 8.79
CA TYR A 205 -5.12 -0.38 10.14
C TYR A 205 -5.13 -1.91 10.12
N VAL A 206 -5.90 -2.51 9.21
CA VAL A 206 -5.99 -3.98 9.07
C VAL A 206 -4.77 -4.55 8.34
N THR A 207 -4.30 -3.90 7.28
CA THR A 207 -3.31 -4.49 6.37
C THR A 207 -1.86 -4.16 6.74
N SER A 208 -1.62 -3.10 7.51
CA SER A 208 -0.28 -2.66 7.94
C SER A 208 -0.15 -2.67 9.46
N ASP A 209 -1.01 -1.95 10.17
CA ASP A 209 -0.77 -1.70 11.60
C ASP A 209 -1.00 -2.96 12.44
N ALA A 210 -2.02 -3.77 12.11
CA ALA A 210 -2.20 -5.07 12.74
C ALA A 210 -1.04 -6.04 12.50
N TYR A 211 -0.35 -5.95 11.35
CA TYR A 211 0.87 -6.71 11.11
C TYR A 211 2.03 -6.21 11.98
N ARG A 212 2.25 -4.90 12.05
CA ARG A 212 3.31 -4.30 12.88
C ARG A 212 3.14 -4.64 14.35
N ILE A 213 1.91 -4.59 14.86
CA ILE A 213 1.60 -5.00 16.24
C ILE A 213 1.83 -6.52 16.41
N GLY A 214 1.56 -7.32 15.39
CA GLY A 214 1.87 -8.75 15.38
C GLY A 214 3.36 -9.07 15.54
N GLU A 215 4.28 -8.18 15.16
CA GLU A 215 5.73 -8.38 15.32
C GLU A 215 6.20 -8.12 16.77
N PHE A 216 5.37 -7.52 17.63
CA PHE A 216 5.73 -7.17 19.01
C PHE A 216 6.36 -8.31 19.82
N PRO A 217 5.83 -9.56 19.84
CA PRO A 217 6.41 -10.64 20.64
C PRO A 217 7.86 -10.96 20.27
N TYR A 218 8.23 -10.83 18.99
CA TYR A 218 9.60 -11.02 18.54
C TYR A 218 10.51 -9.94 19.11
N TRP A 219 10.17 -8.66 18.89
CA TRP A 219 10.97 -7.53 19.34
C TRP A 219 11.08 -7.44 20.86
N PHE A 220 10.00 -7.78 21.58
CA PHE A 220 10.01 -7.84 23.04
C PHE A 220 11.10 -8.76 23.57
N HIS A 221 11.22 -9.98 23.01
CA HIS A 221 12.27 -10.90 23.41
C HIS A 221 13.65 -10.51 22.89
N GLN A 222 13.71 -9.88 21.71
CA GLN A 222 14.97 -9.42 21.11
C GLN A 222 15.67 -8.39 22.00
N ILE A 223 14.92 -7.46 22.61
CA ILE A 223 15.49 -6.37 23.43
C ILE A 223 16.30 -6.92 24.60
N TRP A 224 15.67 -7.69 25.50
CA TRP A 224 16.37 -8.17 26.70
C TRP A 224 17.40 -9.25 26.38
N SER A 225 17.16 -10.10 25.35
CA SER A 225 18.11 -11.14 24.96
C SER A 225 19.39 -10.53 24.36
N THR A 226 19.28 -9.46 23.57
CA THR A 226 20.45 -8.73 23.03
C THR A 226 21.24 -8.06 24.16
N SER A 227 20.56 -7.44 25.13
CA SER A 227 21.23 -6.86 26.31
C SER A 227 21.98 -7.93 27.10
N LEU A 228 21.35 -9.08 27.37
CA LEU A 228 21.98 -10.19 28.07
C LEU A 228 23.15 -10.77 27.27
N GLN A 229 22.99 -10.94 25.96
CA GLN A 229 24.04 -11.42 25.06
C GLN A 229 25.25 -10.49 25.07
N LEU A 230 25.05 -9.17 25.05
CA LEU A 230 26.12 -8.18 25.13
C LEU A 230 26.84 -8.26 26.48
N CYS A 231 26.10 -8.34 27.59
CA CYS A 231 26.69 -8.49 28.92
C CYS A 231 27.54 -9.75 29.04
N LEU A 232 27.05 -10.89 28.54
CA LEU A 232 27.80 -12.15 28.55
C LEU A 232 29.02 -12.10 27.63
N ALA A 233 28.89 -11.54 26.43
CA ALA A 233 30.01 -11.38 25.50
C ALA A 233 31.12 -10.50 26.13
N LEU A 234 30.75 -9.38 26.76
CA LEU A 234 31.69 -8.52 27.47
C LEU A 234 32.35 -9.24 28.65
N ALA A 235 31.59 -10.02 29.42
CA ALA A 235 32.15 -10.81 30.53
C ALA A 235 33.16 -11.86 30.04
N ILE A 236 32.86 -12.55 28.94
CA ILE A 236 33.77 -13.53 28.31
C ILE A 236 35.02 -12.85 27.78
N VAL A 237 34.87 -11.71 27.10
CA VAL A 237 36.00 -10.94 26.56
C VAL A 237 36.85 -10.38 27.70
N TYR A 238 36.24 -9.89 28.79
CA TYR A 238 36.95 -9.43 30.00
C TYR A 238 37.74 -10.57 30.65
N TYR A 239 37.13 -11.75 30.75
CA TYR A 239 37.80 -12.96 31.25
C TYR A 239 38.95 -13.43 30.33
N ALA A 240 38.86 -13.21 29.02
CA ALA A 240 39.89 -13.61 28.06
C ALA A 240 41.03 -12.59 27.92
N VAL A 241 40.73 -11.29 27.94
CA VAL A 241 41.66 -10.21 27.51
C VAL A 241 41.99 -9.22 28.65
N GLY A 242 41.25 -9.21 29.77
CA GLY A 242 41.52 -8.36 30.94
C GLY A 242 41.15 -6.89 30.75
N LEU A 243 41.91 -5.95 31.35
CA LEU A 243 41.61 -4.50 31.38
C LEU A 243 41.54 -3.84 29.99
N ALA A 244 42.17 -4.42 28.96
CA ALA A 244 42.13 -3.91 27.59
C ALA A 244 40.70 -3.95 26.98
N THR A 245 39.79 -4.73 27.56
CA THR A 245 38.37 -4.72 27.19
C THR A 245 37.66 -3.42 27.50
N LEU A 246 38.16 -2.62 28.45
CA LEU A 246 37.62 -1.28 28.72
C LEU A 246 37.81 -0.35 27.52
N ALA A 247 38.87 -0.53 26.71
CA ALA A 247 39.08 0.24 25.48
C ALA A 247 38.11 -0.18 24.36
N ALA A 248 37.78 -1.47 24.27
CA ALA A 248 36.75 -1.97 23.36
C ALA A 248 35.35 -1.53 23.82
N LEU A 249 35.09 -1.50 25.13
CA LEU A 249 33.85 -1.03 25.74
C LEU A 249 33.65 0.47 25.50
N THR A 250 34.68 1.30 25.67
CA THR A 250 34.58 2.75 25.39
C THR A 250 34.30 2.99 23.92
N LEU A 251 34.96 2.28 23.01
CA LEU A 251 34.68 2.37 21.57
C LEU A 251 33.27 1.87 21.22
N LEU A 252 32.81 0.76 21.82
CA LEU A 252 31.49 0.19 21.56
C LEU A 252 30.36 1.09 22.12
N ILE A 253 30.56 1.71 23.27
CA ILE A 253 29.65 2.75 23.81
C ILE A 253 29.69 4.00 22.91
N LEU A 254 30.87 4.41 22.42
CA LEU A 254 31.02 5.55 21.50
C LEU A 254 30.32 5.29 20.15
N ILE A 255 30.37 4.05 19.64
CA ILE A 255 29.70 3.64 18.38
C ILE A 255 28.21 3.38 18.61
N MET A 256 27.79 2.94 19.80
CA MET A 256 26.37 2.80 20.16
C MET A 256 25.66 4.13 20.39
N PHE A 257 26.40 5.25 20.42
CA PHE A 257 25.85 6.60 20.38
C PHE A 257 26.40 7.43 19.20
N PRO A 258 25.98 7.18 17.95
CA PRO A 258 26.31 8.06 16.82
C PRO A 258 25.58 9.40 16.90
N PHE A 259 24.51 9.48 17.71
CA PHE A 259 23.84 10.71 18.10
C PHE A 259 23.37 10.55 19.54
N GLY A 260 23.92 11.34 20.47
CA GLY A 260 23.39 11.47 21.83
C GLY A 260 22.03 12.16 21.82
N ASP A 261 21.90 13.26 22.58
CA ASP A 261 20.64 14.00 22.77
C ASP A 261 20.14 14.79 21.52
N GLN A 262 20.72 14.58 20.34
CA GLN A 262 20.37 15.26 19.08
C GLN A 262 19.92 14.30 17.97
N THR A 263 19.08 13.33 18.31
CA THR A 263 18.28 12.64 17.28
C THR A 263 17.08 13.53 16.91
N GLN A 264 17.02 13.98 15.66
CA GLN A 264 15.90 14.78 15.15
C GLN A 264 14.57 14.01 15.25
N ILE A 265 13.67 14.52 16.10
CA ILE A 265 12.25 14.23 16.06
C ILE A 265 11.67 15.13 14.97
N GLY A 266 11.01 14.53 13.98
CA GLY A 266 10.63 15.17 12.72
C GLY A 266 9.91 16.52 12.81
N GLU A 267 9.98 17.26 11.70
CA GLU A 267 9.33 18.55 11.50
C GLU A 267 7.83 18.51 11.86
N ARG A 268 7.40 19.46 12.70
CA ARG A 268 6.00 19.92 12.83
C ARG A 268 4.97 18.97 13.46
N GLY A 269 5.38 17.93 14.20
CA GLY A 269 4.45 17.15 15.04
C GLY A 269 3.32 16.48 14.26
N VAL A 270 3.63 15.81 13.15
CA VAL A 270 2.65 15.23 12.21
C VAL A 270 1.81 14.08 12.82
N ASN A 271 2.18 13.59 14.02
CA ASN A 271 1.47 12.49 14.71
C ASN A 271 0.54 12.92 15.85
N LEU A 272 0.29 14.23 16.04
CA LEU A 272 -0.61 14.73 17.09
C LEU A 272 -1.80 15.45 16.45
N SER A 273 -3.01 15.08 16.86
CA SER A 273 -4.24 15.81 16.49
C SER A 273 -4.18 17.27 16.97
N GLY A 274 -4.90 18.19 16.31
CA GLY A 274 -4.88 19.62 16.66
C GLY A 274 -5.10 19.90 18.15
N GLY A 275 -6.08 19.23 18.76
CA GLY A 275 -6.35 19.34 20.20
C GLY A 275 -5.31 18.68 21.12
N GLN A 276 -4.46 17.77 20.64
CA GLN A 276 -3.32 17.25 21.42
C GLN A 276 -2.13 18.23 21.42
N LYS A 277 -1.89 18.92 20.30
CA LYS A 277 -0.88 19.98 20.23
C LYS A 277 -1.22 21.14 21.15
N GLN A 278 -2.47 21.59 21.14
CA GLN A 278 -2.95 22.68 22.01
C GLN A 278 -2.87 22.31 23.50
N ARG A 279 -3.25 21.09 23.89
CA ARG A 279 -3.13 20.62 25.29
C ARG A 279 -1.69 20.57 25.78
N ILE A 280 -0.74 20.16 24.95
CA ILE A 280 0.69 20.15 25.30
C ILE A 280 1.25 21.57 25.41
N GLN A 281 0.81 22.50 24.55
CA GLN A 281 1.19 23.92 24.63
C GLN A 281 0.65 24.58 25.90
N LEU A 282 -0.61 24.31 26.27
CA LEU A 282 -1.21 24.81 27.51
C LEU A 282 -0.50 24.22 28.74
N ALA A 283 -0.19 22.92 28.74
CA ALA A 283 0.58 22.28 29.81
C ALA A 283 1.99 22.87 29.96
N ARG A 284 2.67 23.19 28.85
CA ARG A 284 3.97 23.88 28.86
C ARG A 284 3.88 25.29 29.46
N ALA A 285 2.82 26.03 29.14
CA ALA A 285 2.61 27.35 29.73
C ALA A 285 2.40 27.24 31.24
N LEU A 286 1.53 26.34 31.70
CA LEU A 286 1.25 26.13 33.13
C LEU A 286 2.48 25.71 33.92
N TYR A 287 3.33 24.85 33.34
CA TYR A 287 4.55 24.37 33.99
C TYR A 287 5.60 25.48 34.24
N GLN A 288 5.53 26.58 33.49
CA GLN A 288 6.48 27.68 33.58
C GLN A 288 6.25 28.62 34.79
N ASP A 289 5.12 28.47 35.50
CA ASP A 289 4.70 29.26 36.69
C ASP A 289 5.01 30.77 36.60
N ALA A 290 4.46 31.43 35.58
CA ALA A 290 4.63 32.87 35.37
C ALA A 290 3.67 33.71 36.24
N ALA A 291 3.90 35.02 36.33
CA ALA A 291 2.95 35.95 36.95
C ALA A 291 1.85 36.41 35.97
N VAL A 292 2.16 36.43 34.67
CA VAL A 292 1.25 36.85 33.58
C VAL A 292 1.21 35.77 32.51
N TYR A 293 0.01 35.38 32.12
CA TYR A 293 -0.26 34.39 31.08
C TYR A 293 -0.95 35.04 29.89
N LEU A 294 -0.37 34.91 28.70
CA LEU A 294 -0.95 35.35 27.44
C LEU A 294 -1.38 34.10 26.66
N LEU A 295 -2.68 33.94 26.45
CA LEU A 295 -3.26 32.77 25.79
C LEU A 295 -3.94 33.22 24.50
N ASP A 296 -3.40 32.79 23.36
CA ASP A 296 -3.90 33.15 22.03
C ASP A 296 -4.68 31.96 21.43
N ASP A 297 -6.00 32.01 21.59
CA ASP A 297 -7.02 31.04 21.19
C ASP A 297 -6.66 29.54 21.43
N PRO A 298 -6.34 29.16 22.68
CA PRO A 298 -5.81 27.84 23.03
C PRO A 298 -6.84 26.69 22.91
N PHE A 299 -8.12 26.99 22.70
CA PHE A 299 -9.22 26.01 22.73
C PHE A 299 -9.86 25.75 21.35
N SER A 300 -9.37 26.38 20.29
CA SER A 300 -9.98 26.35 18.95
C SER A 300 -9.99 24.98 18.26
N ALA A 301 -9.10 24.05 18.63
CA ALA A 301 -9.02 22.71 18.05
C ALA A 301 -9.49 21.61 19.02
N VAL A 302 -10.22 21.99 20.08
CA VAL A 302 -10.77 21.10 21.11
C VAL A 302 -12.30 21.16 21.05
N ASP A 303 -12.97 20.00 21.22
CA ASP A 303 -14.43 19.93 21.25
C ASP A 303 -15.01 20.74 22.42
N ALA A 304 -16.21 21.32 22.26
CA ALA A 304 -16.80 22.27 23.20
C ALA A 304 -16.91 21.73 24.65
N HIS A 305 -17.19 20.43 24.82
CA HIS A 305 -17.29 19.81 26.14
C HIS A 305 -15.90 19.69 26.81
N THR A 306 -14.88 19.26 26.06
CA THR A 306 -13.51 19.21 26.56
C THR A 306 -12.95 20.62 26.79
N ALA A 307 -13.23 21.58 25.91
CA ALA A 307 -12.81 22.97 26.06
C ALA A 307 -13.36 23.60 27.36
N MET A 308 -14.63 23.33 27.70
CA MET A 308 -15.25 23.80 28.95
C MET A 308 -14.64 23.16 30.21
N SER A 309 -14.31 21.86 30.17
CA SER A 309 -13.60 21.19 31.27
C SER A 309 -12.21 21.78 31.49
N LEU A 310 -11.45 21.95 30.39
CA LEU A 310 -10.11 22.53 30.43
C LEU A 310 -10.13 23.99 30.92
N PHE A 311 -11.11 24.77 30.47
CA PHE A 311 -11.27 26.16 30.90
C PHE A 311 -11.51 26.25 32.42
N ASN A 312 -12.42 25.44 32.95
CA ASN A 312 -12.73 25.45 34.38
C ASN A 312 -11.56 24.94 35.24
N GLU A 313 -10.94 23.82 34.88
CA GLU A 313 -9.85 23.23 35.66
C GLU A 313 -8.55 24.05 35.60
N TYR A 314 -8.22 24.63 34.44
CA TYR A 314 -6.91 25.26 34.24
C TYR A 314 -6.93 26.78 34.30
N VAL A 315 -7.93 27.44 33.70
CA VAL A 315 -8.01 28.90 33.68
C VAL A 315 -8.68 29.41 34.96
N MET A 316 -9.79 28.80 35.37
CA MET A 316 -10.57 29.27 36.52
C MET A 316 -10.07 28.74 37.86
N GLU A 317 -9.47 27.54 37.93
CA GLU A 317 -8.98 26.96 39.18
C GLU A 317 -7.46 27.11 39.32
N ALA A 318 -6.66 26.50 38.43
CA ALA A 318 -5.20 26.51 38.54
C ALA A 318 -4.54 27.89 38.37
N LEU A 319 -5.13 28.78 37.55
CA LEU A 319 -4.62 30.14 37.30
C LEU A 319 -5.40 31.24 38.04
N SER A 320 -6.29 30.88 38.97
CA SER A 320 -7.15 31.81 39.72
C SER A 320 -6.42 32.97 40.43
N GLY A 321 -5.15 32.75 40.83
CA GLY A 321 -4.30 33.75 41.49
C GLY A 321 -3.33 34.50 40.58
N LYS A 322 -3.43 34.34 39.24
CA LYS A 322 -2.48 34.89 38.25
C LYS A 322 -3.19 35.82 37.26
N THR A 323 -2.45 36.73 36.62
CA THR A 323 -3.01 37.60 35.58
C THR A 323 -3.08 36.84 34.26
N VAL A 324 -4.29 36.63 33.72
CA VAL A 324 -4.52 35.91 32.46
C VAL A 324 -5.16 36.83 31.42
N LEU A 325 -4.52 36.97 30.25
CA LEU A 325 -5.10 37.60 29.07
C LEU A 325 -5.39 36.51 28.03
N LEU A 326 -6.66 36.28 27.74
CA LEU A 326 -7.13 35.30 26.76
C LEU A 326 -7.69 36.02 25.53
N VAL A 327 -7.17 35.69 24.35
CA VAL A 327 -7.79 35.97 23.06
C VAL A 327 -8.57 34.72 22.66
N THR A 328 -9.85 34.83 22.35
CA THR A 328 -10.63 33.68 21.89
C THR A 328 -11.75 34.09 20.95
N HIS A 329 -12.06 33.22 19.99
CA HIS A 329 -13.22 33.34 19.11
C HIS A 329 -14.48 32.65 19.70
N GLN A 330 -14.34 31.89 20.79
CA GLN A 330 -15.46 31.20 21.44
C GLN A 330 -16.12 32.10 22.50
N VAL A 331 -17.38 32.47 22.24
CA VAL A 331 -18.14 33.43 23.05
C VAL A 331 -18.53 32.86 24.42
N ASP A 332 -18.59 31.53 24.54
CA ASP A 332 -19.07 30.80 25.73
C ASP A 332 -18.22 31.05 27.00
N PHE A 333 -16.94 31.41 26.84
CA PHE A 333 -16.03 31.65 27.99
C PHE A 333 -16.05 33.10 28.49
N LEU A 334 -16.57 34.04 27.70
CA LEU A 334 -16.51 35.46 27.99
C LEU A 334 -17.17 35.88 29.32
N PRO A 335 -18.30 35.28 29.77
CA PRO A 335 -18.93 35.64 31.05
C PRO A 335 -18.03 35.40 32.28
N ALA A 336 -17.02 34.52 32.17
CA ALA A 336 -16.13 34.19 33.28
C ALA A 336 -14.98 35.19 33.47
N PHE A 337 -14.76 36.11 32.53
CA PHE A 337 -13.68 37.10 32.58
C PHE A 337 -14.12 38.41 33.22
N HIS A 338 -13.23 39.01 34.02
CA HIS A 338 -13.47 40.26 34.73
C HIS A 338 -13.61 41.49 33.81
N SER A 339 -12.89 41.50 32.68
CA SER A 339 -12.92 42.58 31.69
C SER A 339 -12.69 42.01 30.30
N ILE A 340 -13.50 42.44 29.34
CA ILE A 340 -13.43 42.02 27.94
C ILE A 340 -13.06 43.23 27.09
N LEU A 341 -12.18 43.03 26.10
CA LEU A 341 -11.74 44.05 25.16
C LEU A 341 -12.24 43.68 23.76
N LEU A 342 -13.13 44.49 23.18
CA LEU A 342 -13.57 44.31 21.80
C LEU A 342 -12.66 45.12 20.87
N MET A 343 -12.03 44.46 19.90
CA MET A 343 -11.15 45.09 18.92
C MET A 343 -11.73 45.00 17.51
N SER A 344 -11.64 46.08 16.74
CA SER A 344 -11.99 46.12 15.32
C SER A 344 -11.01 47.02 14.57
N SER A 345 -10.57 46.60 13.38
CA SER A 345 -9.61 47.33 12.52
C SER A 345 -8.34 47.83 13.23
N GLY A 346 -7.85 47.07 14.22
CA GLY A 346 -6.62 47.40 14.96
C GLY A 346 -6.78 48.43 16.08
N GLN A 347 -8.00 48.83 16.44
CA GLN A 347 -8.30 49.70 17.59
C GLN A 347 -9.21 48.99 18.62
N ILE A 348 -9.08 49.35 19.89
CA ILE A 348 -9.97 48.88 20.96
C ILE A 348 -11.24 49.73 20.90
N VAL A 349 -12.36 49.11 20.51
CA VAL A 349 -13.66 49.77 20.33
C VAL A 349 -14.35 49.98 21.68
N SER A 350 -14.32 48.98 22.55
CA SER A 350 -14.93 49.06 23.88
C SER A 350 -14.26 48.10 24.87
N ALA A 351 -14.31 48.45 26.15
CA ALA A 351 -13.74 47.69 27.25
C ALA A 351 -14.70 47.73 28.45
N GLY A 352 -15.04 46.56 29.01
CA GLY A 352 -15.96 46.48 30.15
C GLY A 352 -16.23 45.05 30.59
N SER A 353 -17.05 44.86 31.62
CA SER A 353 -17.53 43.53 32.00
C SER A 353 -18.54 43.00 30.98
N TYR A 354 -18.76 41.68 30.95
CA TYR A 354 -19.70 41.05 30.02
C TYR A 354 -21.09 41.70 30.06
N ASP A 355 -21.66 41.91 31.25
CA ASP A 355 -22.98 42.51 31.42
C ASP A 355 -23.03 43.98 30.99
N GLN A 356 -21.94 44.72 31.18
CA GLN A 356 -21.82 46.11 30.74
C GLN A 356 -21.78 46.19 29.20
N LEU A 357 -20.93 45.38 28.55
CA LEU A 357 -20.82 45.34 27.09
C LEU A 357 -22.07 44.80 26.43
N MET A 358 -22.74 43.81 27.06
CA MET A 358 -24.03 43.31 26.62
C MET A 358 -25.12 44.38 26.70
N ALA A 359 -25.04 45.35 27.62
CA ALA A 359 -26.02 46.43 27.70
C ALA A 359 -25.67 47.65 26.83
N SER A 360 -24.38 47.91 26.58
CA SER A 360 -23.90 49.17 25.98
C SER A 360 -23.34 49.07 24.56
N CYS A 361 -23.02 47.87 24.05
CA CYS A 361 -22.35 47.70 22.75
C CYS A 361 -23.17 46.80 21.80
N GLN A 362 -23.70 47.40 20.73
CA GLN A 362 -24.53 46.68 19.75
C GLN A 362 -23.74 45.64 18.93
N GLU A 363 -22.48 45.93 18.58
CA GLU A 363 -21.60 44.98 17.86
C GLU A 363 -21.29 43.73 18.69
N PHE A 364 -21.14 43.88 20.01
CA PHE A 364 -20.93 42.75 20.93
C PHE A 364 -22.21 41.90 21.07
N GLN A 365 -23.38 42.54 21.15
CA GLN A 365 -24.68 41.85 21.18
C GLN A 365 -24.93 41.03 19.90
N GLU A 366 -24.62 41.58 18.73
CA GLU A 366 -24.78 40.88 17.45
C GLU A 366 -23.85 39.66 17.34
N LEU A 367 -22.61 39.78 17.81
CA LEU A 367 -21.63 38.69 17.85
C LEU A 367 -22.08 37.54 18.77
N VAL A 368 -22.63 37.85 19.95
CA VAL A 368 -23.16 36.84 20.89
C VAL A 368 -24.45 36.18 20.37
N ASN A 369 -25.34 36.97 19.78
CA ASN A 369 -26.62 36.45 19.26
C ASN A 369 -26.45 35.56 18.02
N ALA A 370 -25.48 35.86 17.15
CA ALA A 370 -25.14 35.01 16.01
C ALA A 370 -24.61 33.62 16.41
N HIS A 371 -23.96 33.51 17.57
CA HIS A 371 -23.48 32.23 18.10
C HIS A 371 -24.64 31.37 18.64
N ASN A 372 -25.57 31.98 19.40
CA ASN A 372 -26.69 31.28 20.04
C ASN A 372 -27.73 30.70 19.05
N THR A 373 -27.96 31.34 17.90
CA THR A 373 -28.85 30.82 16.85
C THR A 373 -28.31 29.57 16.15
N THR A 374 -27.00 29.33 16.21
CA THR A 374 -26.35 28.18 15.56
C THR A 374 -26.39 26.92 16.43
N ALA A 375 -26.53 27.05 17.75
CA ALA A 375 -26.52 25.94 18.72
C ALA A 375 -27.94 25.41 19.11
N GLY A 376 -29.02 26.10 18.72
CA GLY A 376 -30.38 25.89 19.24
C GLY A 376 -31.38 25.13 18.35
N SER A 377 -30.95 24.16 17.53
CA SER A 377 -31.85 23.37 16.65
C SER A 377 -31.70 21.86 16.85
N GLY A 378 -32.12 21.37 18.01
CA GLY A 378 -32.11 19.94 18.30
C GLY A 378 -33.02 19.56 19.46
N ASN A 379 -34.35 19.59 19.24
CA ASN A 379 -35.32 18.66 19.84
C ASN A 379 -36.76 19.03 19.46
N GLN A 380 -37.36 18.27 18.54
CA GLN A 380 -38.75 17.77 18.54
C GLN A 380 -39.11 17.21 17.15
N ILE A 381 -38.96 15.89 16.96
CA ILE A 381 -39.58 15.18 15.84
C ILE A 381 -40.63 14.24 16.43
N ARG A 382 -41.90 14.61 16.23
CA ARG A 382 -43.07 13.77 16.52
C ARG A 382 -43.07 12.56 15.58
N MET A 383 -43.17 11.37 16.18
CA MET A 383 -43.48 10.10 15.50
C MET A 383 -44.79 10.20 14.71
N VAL A 384 -44.71 9.93 13.41
CA VAL A 384 -45.87 9.51 12.60
C VAL A 384 -45.65 8.05 12.21
N SER A 385 -46.50 7.17 12.72
CA SER A 385 -46.51 5.75 12.38
C SER A 385 -47.12 5.55 10.99
N SER A 386 -46.38 4.97 10.04
CA SER A 386 -46.96 4.39 8.82
C SER A 386 -46.76 2.88 8.80
N ARG A 387 -47.89 2.16 8.78
CA ARG A 387 -47.97 0.70 8.62
C ARG A 387 -47.45 0.32 7.23
N LYS A 388 -46.58 -0.69 7.15
CA LYS A 388 -46.14 -1.31 5.89
C LYS A 388 -46.89 -2.63 5.64
N PRO A 389 -47.29 -2.95 4.40
CA PRO A 389 -47.70 -4.30 4.01
C PRO A 389 -46.47 -5.18 3.74
N GLY A 390 -46.57 -6.47 4.08
CA GLY A 390 -45.52 -7.46 3.88
C GLY A 390 -45.52 -8.03 2.46
N TYR A 391 -44.33 -8.12 1.86
CA TYR A 391 -44.06 -8.97 0.69
C TYR A 391 -43.22 -10.18 1.12
N SER A 392 -43.59 -11.35 0.61
CA SER A 392 -43.02 -12.66 0.97
C SER A 392 -41.61 -12.87 0.40
N LYS A 393 -40.71 -13.41 1.24
CA LYS A 393 -39.28 -13.68 0.98
C LYS A 393 -38.97 -14.75 -0.07
N GLU A 394 -39.97 -15.33 -0.74
CA GLU A 394 -39.78 -16.49 -1.63
C GLU A 394 -39.57 -16.13 -3.12
N GLU A 395 -39.93 -14.92 -3.56
CA GLU A 395 -39.75 -14.51 -4.97
C GLU A 395 -38.36 -13.89 -5.27
N ILE A 396 -37.74 -13.23 -4.29
CA ILE A 396 -36.40 -12.62 -4.43
C ILE A 396 -35.31 -13.69 -4.62
N ARG A 397 -35.53 -14.90 -4.10
CA ARG A 397 -34.54 -15.99 -4.18
C ARG A 397 -34.52 -16.69 -5.55
N LYS A 398 -35.60 -16.61 -6.34
CA LYS A 398 -35.68 -17.22 -7.68
C LYS A 398 -35.05 -16.39 -8.79
N ILE A 399 -34.94 -15.08 -8.62
CA ILE A 399 -34.34 -14.18 -9.61
C ILE A 399 -32.80 -14.26 -9.52
N TYR A 400 -32.25 -14.34 -8.30
CA TYR A 400 -30.80 -14.35 -8.08
C TYR A 400 -30.08 -15.65 -8.51
N VAL A 401 -30.80 -16.78 -8.60
CA VAL A 401 -30.21 -18.08 -8.97
C VAL A 401 -30.20 -18.31 -10.48
N LYS A 402 -31.00 -17.56 -11.25
CA LYS A 402 -31.14 -17.78 -12.70
C LYS A 402 -30.11 -17.03 -13.55
N GLU A 403 -29.49 -15.96 -13.03
CA GLU A 403 -28.49 -15.18 -13.76
C GLU A 403 -27.04 -15.69 -13.64
N GLN A 404 -26.75 -16.61 -12.70
CA GLN A 404 -25.38 -17.14 -12.51
C GLN A 404 -25.05 -18.36 -13.38
N LEU A 405 -25.99 -18.89 -14.18
CA LEU A 405 -25.81 -20.15 -14.92
C LEU A 405 -25.53 -20.00 -16.42
N GLU A 406 -25.39 -18.78 -16.96
CA GLU A 406 -25.12 -18.58 -18.41
C GLU A 406 -23.93 -17.63 -18.71
N ALA A 407 -22.86 -17.65 -17.91
CA ALA A 407 -21.61 -17.01 -18.30
C ALA A 407 -20.64 -18.04 -18.92
N SER A 408 -20.53 -18.03 -20.25
CA SER A 408 -19.54 -18.84 -20.96
C SER A 408 -18.10 -18.47 -20.53
N PRO A 409 -17.16 -19.43 -20.38
CA PRO A 409 -15.81 -19.15 -19.85
C PRO A 409 -14.92 -18.23 -20.70
N GLY A 410 -15.32 -17.91 -21.94
CA GLY A 410 -14.50 -17.16 -22.91
C GLY A 410 -14.65 -15.63 -22.86
N SER A 411 -15.53 -15.07 -22.02
CA SER A 411 -15.87 -13.64 -22.04
C SER A 411 -15.44 -12.86 -20.79
N GLN A 412 -14.33 -13.24 -20.13
CA GLN A 412 -13.78 -12.44 -19.03
C GLN A 412 -13.15 -11.15 -19.58
N LEU A 413 -13.70 -10.01 -19.17
CA LEU A 413 -13.22 -8.66 -19.54
C LEU A 413 -11.83 -8.38 -18.96
N ILE A 414 -11.56 -8.92 -17.77
CA ILE A 414 -10.28 -8.79 -17.08
C ILE A 414 -9.34 -9.90 -17.56
N LYS A 415 -8.25 -9.52 -18.23
CA LYS A 415 -7.21 -10.47 -18.61
C LYS A 415 -6.55 -11.02 -17.33
N GLN A 416 -6.52 -12.35 -17.19
CA GLN A 416 -5.72 -13.01 -16.16
C GLN A 416 -4.23 -12.85 -16.53
N GLU A 417 -3.38 -12.71 -15.51
CA GLU A 417 -1.96 -12.44 -15.69
C GLU A 417 -1.29 -13.59 -16.48
N GLU A 418 -0.68 -13.26 -17.62
CA GLU A 418 0.13 -14.22 -18.38
C GLU A 418 1.44 -14.46 -17.63
N ARG A 419 1.60 -15.69 -17.14
CA ARG A 419 2.84 -16.17 -16.53
C ARG A 419 3.78 -16.60 -17.64
N GLU A 420 4.97 -16.00 -17.77
CA GLU A 420 6.05 -16.67 -18.50
C GLU A 420 6.42 -17.93 -17.70
N ILE A 421 6.10 -19.10 -18.25
CA ILE A 421 6.49 -20.38 -17.68
C ILE A 421 7.91 -20.64 -18.17
N GLY A 422 8.91 -20.54 -17.29
CA GLY A 422 10.14 -21.30 -17.51
C GLY A 422 11.49 -20.69 -17.18
N ASP A 423 11.62 -19.45 -16.71
CA ASP A 423 12.96 -18.91 -16.40
C ASP A 423 13.20 -18.71 -14.89
N SER A 424 14.33 -19.24 -14.42
CA SER A 424 14.73 -19.34 -13.01
C SER A 424 15.27 -18.02 -12.42
N GLY A 425 14.73 -16.89 -12.89
CA GLY A 425 15.12 -15.54 -12.47
C GLY A 425 16.40 -14.99 -13.12
N PHE A 426 17.06 -15.74 -14.00
CA PHE A 426 18.30 -15.30 -14.66
C PHE A 426 18.04 -14.24 -15.75
N LYS A 427 17.08 -14.48 -16.65
CA LYS A 427 16.69 -13.51 -17.69
C LYS A 427 16.23 -12.16 -17.11
N PRO A 428 15.34 -12.10 -16.11
CA PRO A 428 14.98 -10.85 -15.46
C PRO A 428 16.17 -10.10 -14.82
N CYS A 429 17.15 -10.83 -14.28
CA CYS A 429 18.37 -10.22 -13.75
C CYS A 429 19.22 -9.57 -14.86
N LEU A 430 19.35 -10.23 -16.01
CA LEU A 430 20.05 -9.68 -17.16
C LEU A 430 19.32 -8.46 -17.74
N GLN A 431 17.98 -8.48 -17.78
CA GLN A 431 17.15 -7.34 -18.18
C GLN A 431 17.37 -6.14 -17.25
N TYR A 432 17.39 -6.37 -15.93
CA TYR A 432 17.72 -5.32 -14.96
C TYR A 432 19.10 -4.70 -15.22
N LEU A 433 20.14 -5.54 -15.37
CA LEU A 433 21.53 -5.08 -15.57
C LEU A 433 21.79 -4.42 -16.94
N LYS A 434 20.89 -4.59 -17.92
CA LYS A 434 20.99 -3.94 -19.23
C LYS A 434 20.77 -2.42 -19.15
N HIS A 435 20.04 -1.95 -18.13
CA HIS A 435 19.71 -0.54 -17.96
C HIS A 435 20.91 0.25 -17.39
N ASN A 436 21.10 1.48 -17.88
CA ASN A 436 22.10 2.47 -17.43
C ASN A 436 23.54 1.92 -17.18
N LYS A 437 24.13 1.21 -18.15
CA LYS A 437 25.46 0.59 -18.02
C LYS A 437 25.57 -0.34 -16.79
N GLY A 438 24.45 -0.91 -16.34
CA GLY A 438 24.35 -1.64 -15.09
C GLY A 438 25.31 -2.83 -15.00
N PHE A 439 25.55 -3.52 -16.11
CA PHE A 439 26.53 -4.60 -16.20
C PHE A 439 27.94 -4.18 -15.77
N LEU A 440 28.40 -2.99 -16.19
CA LEU A 440 29.73 -2.48 -15.84
C LEU A 440 29.82 -2.09 -14.36
N LEU A 441 28.78 -1.45 -13.83
CA LEU A 441 28.74 -1.07 -12.41
C LEU A 441 28.69 -2.29 -11.50
N PHE A 442 27.93 -3.31 -11.90
CA PHE A 442 27.82 -4.56 -11.18
C PHE A 442 29.12 -5.36 -11.18
N THR A 443 29.84 -5.42 -12.32
CA THR A 443 31.15 -6.08 -12.37
C THR A 443 32.18 -5.36 -11.51
N LEU A 444 32.22 -4.03 -11.52
CA LEU A 444 33.08 -3.24 -10.63
C LEU A 444 32.78 -3.49 -9.14
N ALA A 445 31.49 -3.51 -8.76
CA ALA A 445 31.07 -3.84 -7.40
C ALA A 445 31.51 -5.26 -6.99
N THR A 446 31.38 -6.22 -7.91
CA THR A 446 31.76 -7.62 -7.69
C THR A 446 33.28 -7.76 -7.52
N ILE A 447 34.08 -7.07 -8.36
CA ILE A 447 35.55 -7.06 -8.23
C ILE A 447 35.96 -6.46 -6.88
N SER A 448 35.35 -5.34 -6.48
CA SER A 448 35.61 -4.70 -5.18
C SER A 448 35.30 -5.64 -4.01
N HIS A 449 34.25 -6.47 -4.14
CA HIS A 449 33.90 -7.48 -3.15
C HIS A 449 34.89 -8.66 -3.12
N ILE A 450 35.35 -9.12 -4.28
CA ILE A 450 36.37 -10.18 -4.37
C ILE A 450 37.69 -9.72 -3.73
N VAL A 451 38.11 -8.48 -4.00
CA VAL A 451 39.31 -7.89 -3.37
C VAL A 451 39.13 -7.80 -1.86
N PHE A 452 37.96 -7.40 -1.38
CA PHE A 452 37.64 -7.38 0.05
C PHE A 452 37.78 -8.78 0.68
N ILE A 453 37.20 -9.81 0.07
CA ILE A 453 37.31 -11.20 0.57
C ILE A 453 38.76 -11.68 0.56
N ALA A 454 39.47 -11.53 -0.56
CA ALA A 454 40.86 -11.95 -0.68
C ALA A 454 41.76 -11.23 0.33
N GLY A 455 41.54 -9.94 0.57
CA GLY A 455 42.28 -9.21 1.59
C GLY A 455 41.91 -9.61 3.01
N GLN A 456 40.65 -9.91 3.30
CA GLN A 456 40.23 -10.43 4.62
C GLN A 456 40.87 -11.80 4.89
N LEU A 457 40.97 -12.65 3.87
CA LEU A 457 41.70 -13.91 3.93
C LEU A 457 43.18 -13.69 4.24
N ALA A 458 43.83 -12.80 3.50
CA ALA A 458 45.24 -12.47 3.69
C ALA A 458 45.50 -11.89 5.09
N GLN A 459 44.61 -11.02 5.57
CA GLN A 459 44.69 -10.42 6.90
C GLN A 459 44.60 -11.47 8.02
N ASN A 460 43.65 -12.40 7.91
CA ASN A 460 43.47 -13.47 8.89
C ASN A 460 44.57 -14.54 8.82
N TYR A 461 45.06 -14.85 7.61
CA TYR A 461 46.21 -15.74 7.42
C TYR A 461 47.49 -15.15 8.02
N TRP A 462 47.76 -13.86 7.77
CA TRP A 462 48.90 -13.15 8.35
C TRP A 462 48.88 -13.19 9.87
N LEU A 463 47.72 -12.93 10.49
CA LEU A 463 47.54 -13.04 11.93
C LEU A 463 47.80 -14.46 12.43
N ALA A 464 47.32 -15.50 11.74
CA ALA A 464 47.50 -16.90 12.14
C ALA A 464 48.95 -17.40 12.01
N SER A 465 49.70 -16.94 10.99
CA SER A 465 51.10 -17.29 10.76
C SER A 465 52.02 -16.67 11.82
N GLU A 466 51.89 -15.37 12.07
CA GLU A 466 52.88 -14.60 12.81
C GLU A 466 52.65 -14.49 14.32
N ILE A 467 51.54 -15.04 14.84
CA ILE A 467 51.20 -14.94 16.27
C ILE A 467 52.19 -15.68 17.18
N ASN A 468 52.80 -16.76 16.69
CA ASN A 468 53.71 -17.62 17.45
C ASN A 468 55.19 -17.44 17.04
N THR A 469 55.49 -16.60 16.05
CA THR A 469 56.86 -16.40 15.55
C THR A 469 57.59 -15.33 16.36
N MET A 470 58.70 -15.69 17.01
CA MET A 470 59.49 -14.76 17.83
C MET A 470 60.22 -13.67 17.02
N SER A 471 60.12 -13.68 15.68
CA SER A 471 60.84 -12.81 14.76
C SER A 471 60.17 -11.46 14.47
N VAL A 472 58.85 -11.34 14.68
CA VAL A 472 58.10 -10.11 14.35
C VAL A 472 57.70 -9.40 15.63
N SER A 473 57.88 -8.07 15.69
CA SER A 473 57.45 -7.30 16.86
C SER A 473 55.92 -7.18 16.92
N THR A 474 55.33 -7.17 18.11
CA THR A 474 53.87 -7.03 18.30
C THR A 474 53.31 -5.74 17.69
N VAL A 475 54.12 -4.66 17.69
CA VAL A 475 53.76 -3.37 17.08
C VAL A 475 53.70 -3.49 15.55
N GLU A 476 54.65 -4.17 14.94
CA GLU A 476 54.69 -4.40 13.49
C GLU A 476 53.54 -5.28 13.02
N LEU A 477 53.24 -6.36 13.75
CA LEU A 477 52.10 -7.24 13.47
C LEU A 477 50.77 -6.45 13.48
N ASN A 478 50.52 -5.68 14.54
CA ASN A 478 49.31 -4.88 14.67
C ASN A 478 49.22 -3.74 13.64
N SER A 479 50.35 -3.13 13.29
CA SER A 479 50.40 -2.05 12.30
C SER A 479 50.04 -2.54 10.90
N ILE A 480 50.62 -3.68 10.47
CA ILE A 480 50.31 -4.30 9.18
C ILE A 480 48.84 -4.76 9.15
N TYR A 481 48.38 -5.42 10.22
CA TYR A 481 46.98 -5.86 10.33
C TYR A 481 46.00 -4.68 10.20
N THR A 482 46.27 -3.57 10.88
CA THR A 482 45.44 -2.36 10.82
C THR A 482 45.50 -1.71 9.43
N GLY A 483 46.70 -1.64 8.82
CA GLY A 483 46.89 -1.09 7.49
C GLY A 483 46.08 -1.85 6.42
N ILE A 484 46.12 -3.18 6.43
CA ILE A 484 45.28 -4.02 5.55
C ILE A 484 43.80 -3.74 5.82
N GLY A 485 43.37 -3.71 7.08
CA GLY A 485 41.98 -3.43 7.45
C GLY A 485 41.45 -2.09 6.91
N VAL A 486 42.24 -1.01 7.00
CA VAL A 486 41.86 0.32 6.46
C VAL A 486 41.71 0.27 4.94
N VAL A 487 42.62 -0.39 4.23
CA VAL A 487 42.53 -0.54 2.76
C VAL A 487 41.28 -1.33 2.37
N LEU A 488 40.95 -2.39 3.10
CA LEU A 488 39.74 -3.18 2.83
C LEU A 488 38.46 -2.39 3.08
N ALA A 489 38.44 -1.52 4.10
CA ALA A 489 37.31 -0.63 4.35
C ALA A 489 37.05 0.31 3.15
N LEU A 490 38.11 0.81 2.49
CA LEU A 490 37.96 1.62 1.27
C LEU A 490 37.33 0.83 0.12
N PHE A 491 37.72 -0.42 -0.10
CA PHE A 491 37.08 -1.29 -1.10
C PHE A 491 35.61 -1.60 -0.76
N MET A 492 35.26 -1.70 0.52
CA MET A 492 33.87 -1.86 0.93
C MET A 492 33.05 -0.60 0.62
N LEU A 493 33.63 0.60 0.79
CA LEU A 493 33.00 1.87 0.41
C LEU A 493 32.81 1.99 -1.10
N PHE A 494 33.83 1.66 -1.91
CA PHE A 494 33.70 1.65 -3.37
C PHE A 494 32.60 0.70 -3.84
N ARG A 495 32.53 -0.50 -3.27
CA ARG A 495 31.45 -1.46 -3.52
C ARG A 495 30.08 -0.82 -3.23
N SER A 496 29.92 -0.17 -2.06
CA SER A 496 28.67 0.49 -1.68
C SER A 496 28.28 1.60 -2.66
N TYR A 497 29.25 2.42 -3.08
CA TYR A 497 29.02 3.49 -4.05
C TYR A 497 28.51 2.95 -5.39
N PHE A 498 29.16 1.93 -5.95
CA PHE A 498 28.74 1.34 -7.23
C PHE A 498 27.34 0.73 -7.17
N ILE A 499 26.95 0.12 -6.04
CA ILE A 499 25.61 -0.47 -5.87
C ILE A 499 24.53 0.62 -5.84
N VAL A 500 24.73 1.70 -5.09
CA VAL A 500 23.77 2.80 -5.01
C VAL A 500 23.60 3.46 -6.38
N TYR A 501 24.72 3.68 -7.09
CA TYR A 501 24.68 4.24 -8.43
C TYR A 501 23.97 3.32 -9.45
N LEU A 502 24.18 1.99 -9.35
CA LEU A 502 23.44 1.00 -10.13
C LEU A 502 21.93 1.07 -9.86
N GLY A 503 21.52 1.10 -8.59
CA GLY A 503 20.11 1.15 -8.17
C GLY A 503 19.38 2.40 -8.67
N CYS A 504 19.89 3.60 -8.34
CA CYS A 504 19.29 4.86 -8.78
C CYS A 504 19.27 4.99 -10.31
N GLY A 505 20.33 4.53 -10.97
CA GLY A 505 20.45 4.56 -12.42
C GLY A 505 19.44 3.67 -13.12
N ALA A 506 19.27 2.43 -12.65
CA ALA A 506 18.30 1.49 -13.21
C ALA A 506 16.85 1.94 -12.93
N SER A 507 16.55 2.39 -11.71
CA SER A 507 15.25 2.92 -11.30
C SER A 507 14.79 4.06 -12.22
N ASN A 508 15.59 5.12 -12.39
CA ASN A 508 15.24 6.26 -13.24
C ASN A 508 15.01 5.85 -14.72
N ALA A 509 15.84 4.94 -15.24
CA ALA A 509 15.69 4.45 -16.60
C ALA A 509 14.39 3.65 -16.78
N ILE A 510 14.10 2.72 -15.87
CA ILE A 510 12.88 1.89 -15.91
C ILE A 510 11.64 2.77 -15.73
N PHE A 511 11.64 3.68 -14.76
CA PHE A 511 10.51 4.58 -14.49
C PHE A 511 10.14 5.45 -15.69
N SER A 512 11.15 6.07 -16.33
CA SER A 512 10.90 6.95 -17.48
C SER A 512 10.28 6.21 -18.68
N VAL A 513 10.76 4.99 -18.97
CA VAL A 513 10.20 4.14 -20.03
C VAL A 513 8.81 3.64 -19.66
N LEU A 514 8.62 3.18 -18.43
CA LEU A 514 7.33 2.69 -17.92
C LEU A 514 6.26 3.78 -17.99
N LEU A 515 6.57 4.98 -17.50
CA LEU A 515 5.64 6.11 -17.51
C LEU A 515 5.26 6.50 -18.95
N LYS A 516 6.24 6.56 -19.86
CA LYS A 516 6.00 6.85 -21.27
C LYS A 516 5.12 5.79 -21.94
N SER A 517 5.35 4.51 -21.61
CA SER A 517 4.58 3.40 -22.17
C SER A 517 3.13 3.40 -21.66
N LEU A 518 2.93 3.63 -20.35
CA LEU A 518 1.60 3.72 -19.74
C LEU A 518 0.78 4.89 -20.30
N ILE A 519 1.33 6.11 -20.33
CA ILE A 519 0.62 7.29 -20.85
C ILE A 519 0.22 7.09 -22.32
N ARG A 520 1.04 6.36 -23.09
CA ARG A 520 0.78 6.07 -24.52
C ARG A 520 0.05 4.76 -24.75
N ALA A 521 -0.43 4.07 -23.73
CA ALA A 521 -1.19 2.83 -23.91
C ALA A 521 -2.62 3.13 -24.42
N PRO A 522 -3.16 2.32 -25.36
CA PRO A 522 -4.51 2.52 -25.90
C PRO A 522 -5.60 2.23 -24.84
N MET A 523 -6.81 2.76 -25.04
CA MET A 523 -7.94 2.56 -24.10
C MET A 523 -8.27 1.08 -23.85
N SER A 524 -8.08 0.21 -24.84
CA SER A 524 -8.30 -1.25 -24.71
C SER A 524 -7.43 -1.89 -23.63
N PHE A 525 -6.24 -1.34 -23.36
CA PHE A 525 -5.38 -1.77 -22.26
C PHE A 525 -6.00 -1.44 -20.90
N TYR A 526 -6.53 -0.22 -20.74
CA TYR A 526 -7.16 0.24 -19.50
C TYR A 526 -8.50 -0.45 -19.21
N ASP A 527 -9.27 -0.77 -20.25
CA ASP A 527 -10.54 -1.51 -20.11
C ASP A 527 -10.32 -2.98 -19.67
N SER A 528 -9.20 -3.58 -20.07
CA SER A 528 -8.86 -4.98 -19.78
C SER A 528 -7.98 -5.17 -18.54
N THR A 529 -7.29 -4.12 -18.11
CA THR A 529 -6.35 -4.13 -16.99
C THR A 529 -6.92 -3.36 -15.81
N PRO A 530 -7.20 -4.02 -14.66
CA PRO A 530 -7.73 -3.35 -13.49
C PRO A 530 -6.81 -2.23 -13.01
N LEU A 531 -7.38 -1.07 -12.68
CA LEU A 531 -6.63 0.11 -12.19
C LEU A 531 -5.72 -0.22 -11.00
N GLY A 532 -6.21 -1.03 -10.05
CA GLY A 532 -5.42 -1.47 -8.90
C GLY A 532 -4.15 -2.24 -9.28
N ARG A 533 -4.16 -2.94 -10.43
CA ARG A 533 -2.98 -3.63 -10.97
C ARG A 533 -1.94 -2.62 -11.46
N ILE A 534 -2.35 -1.66 -12.28
CA ILE A 534 -1.46 -0.59 -12.79
C ILE A 534 -0.84 0.17 -11.61
N LEU A 535 -1.67 0.53 -10.61
CA LEU A 535 -1.20 1.22 -9.42
C LEU A 535 -0.20 0.37 -8.62
N SER A 536 -0.45 -0.93 -8.46
CA SER A 536 0.49 -1.83 -7.79
C SER A 536 1.84 -1.96 -8.51
N ARG A 537 1.86 -1.85 -9.86
CA ARG A 537 3.10 -1.83 -10.65
C ARG A 537 3.92 -0.57 -10.38
N VAL A 538 3.28 0.59 -10.56
CA VAL A 538 3.96 1.90 -10.44
C VAL A 538 4.33 2.22 -8.99
N SER A 539 3.60 1.69 -8.01
CA SER A 539 3.88 1.91 -6.59
C SER A 539 4.75 0.80 -5.98
N SER A 540 4.24 -0.43 -5.90
CA SER A 540 4.91 -1.50 -5.14
C SER A 540 6.08 -2.11 -5.90
N ASP A 541 5.85 -2.50 -7.16
CA ASP A 541 6.89 -3.18 -7.94
C ASP A 541 8.05 -2.23 -8.27
N LEU A 542 7.76 -0.97 -8.56
CA LEU A 542 8.79 0.06 -8.72
C LEU A 542 9.55 0.33 -7.42
N SER A 543 8.87 0.46 -6.28
CA SER A 543 9.53 0.65 -4.98
C SER A 543 10.51 -0.49 -4.65
N PHE A 544 10.21 -1.72 -5.07
CA PHE A 544 11.14 -2.85 -4.93
C PHE A 544 12.40 -2.69 -5.79
N ILE A 545 12.26 -2.16 -7.01
CA ILE A 545 13.40 -1.87 -7.88
C ILE A 545 14.25 -0.74 -7.30
N ASP A 546 13.60 0.30 -6.77
CA ASP A 546 14.25 1.50 -6.24
C ASP A 546 15.14 1.19 -5.02
N VAL A 547 14.63 0.35 -4.11
CA VAL A 547 15.27 0.14 -2.79
C VAL A 547 15.89 -1.25 -2.64
N ASP A 548 15.27 -2.31 -3.15
CA ASP A 548 15.65 -3.67 -2.77
C ASP A 548 16.52 -4.39 -3.80
N VAL A 549 16.24 -4.25 -5.11
CA VAL A 549 16.85 -5.12 -6.15
C VAL A 549 18.38 -5.02 -6.16
N ALA A 550 18.95 -3.82 -6.24
CA ALA A 550 20.40 -3.63 -6.30
C ALA A 550 21.13 -4.17 -5.05
N PHE A 551 20.56 -3.91 -3.86
CA PHE A 551 21.12 -4.37 -2.60
C PHE A 551 20.99 -5.88 -2.44
N LYS A 552 19.81 -6.46 -2.67
CA LYS A 552 19.59 -7.91 -2.54
C LYS A 552 20.42 -8.70 -3.56
N LEU A 553 20.55 -8.21 -4.79
CA LEU A 553 21.41 -8.82 -5.81
C LEU A 553 22.85 -8.92 -5.34
N THR A 554 23.39 -7.82 -4.83
CA THR A 554 24.79 -7.77 -4.40
C THR A 554 25.04 -8.49 -3.08
N ILE A 555 24.10 -8.43 -2.13
CA ILE A 555 24.18 -9.15 -0.85
C ILE A 555 24.08 -10.66 -1.08
N ALA A 556 23.19 -11.13 -1.97
CA ALA A 556 23.09 -12.54 -2.33
C ALA A 556 24.40 -13.05 -2.93
N LEU A 557 24.98 -12.29 -3.87
CA LEU A 557 26.24 -12.67 -4.50
C LEU A 557 27.41 -12.63 -3.50
N GLY A 558 27.48 -11.59 -2.66
CA GLY A 558 28.53 -11.43 -1.66
C GLY A 558 28.49 -12.46 -0.54
N SER A 559 27.30 -12.82 -0.04
CA SER A 559 27.14 -13.88 0.97
C SER A 559 27.48 -15.27 0.42
N THR A 560 27.16 -15.52 -0.86
CA THR A 560 27.55 -16.75 -1.57
C THR A 560 29.07 -16.83 -1.72
N MET A 561 29.73 -15.73 -2.10
CA MET A 561 31.19 -15.66 -2.17
C MET A 561 31.86 -15.89 -0.81
N ASN A 562 31.35 -15.29 0.28
CA ASN A 562 31.86 -15.52 1.64
C ASN A 562 31.70 -16.99 2.09
N THR A 563 30.59 -17.63 1.71
CA THR A 563 30.35 -19.05 2.00
C THR A 563 31.37 -19.94 1.30
N TYR A 564 31.59 -19.74 0.00
CA TYR A 564 32.60 -20.49 -0.74
C TYR A 564 34.02 -20.22 -0.27
N SER A 565 34.33 -18.97 0.10
CA SER A 565 35.60 -18.60 0.72
C SER A 565 35.83 -19.35 2.03
N SER A 566 34.80 -19.46 2.88
CA SER A 566 34.88 -20.21 4.14
C SER A 566 35.10 -21.71 3.91
N PHE A 567 34.42 -22.31 2.92
CA PHE A 567 34.69 -23.70 2.53
C PHE A 567 36.10 -23.91 1.99
N LEU A 568 36.61 -22.96 1.20
CA LEU A 568 37.96 -23.04 0.63
C LEU A 568 39.04 -23.01 1.72
N ILE A 569 38.89 -22.19 2.75
CA ILE A 569 39.80 -22.17 3.90
C ILE A 569 39.73 -23.49 4.66
N LEU A 570 38.53 -24.00 4.95
CA LEU A 570 38.36 -25.26 5.67
C LEU A 570 38.96 -26.43 4.88
N ALA A 571 38.81 -26.42 3.56
CA ALA A 571 39.43 -27.42 2.68
C ALA A 571 40.96 -27.33 2.65
N PHE A 572 41.52 -26.11 2.74
CA PHE A 572 42.97 -25.91 2.77
C PHE A 572 43.58 -26.32 4.12
N LEU A 573 42.98 -25.89 5.24
CA LEU A 573 43.50 -26.15 6.59
C LEU A 573 43.18 -27.56 7.09
N ALA A 574 42.04 -28.13 6.70
CA ALA A 574 41.56 -29.44 7.14
C ALA A 574 41.05 -30.26 5.95
N TRP A 575 41.97 -30.65 5.06
CA TRP A 575 41.62 -31.31 3.80
C TRP A 575 40.69 -32.54 3.91
N PRO A 576 40.70 -33.38 4.98
CA PRO A 576 39.77 -34.51 5.09
C PRO A 576 38.30 -34.10 5.23
N VAL A 577 38.03 -32.86 5.66
CA VAL A 577 36.67 -32.29 5.77
C VAL A 577 36.00 -32.15 4.40
N LEU A 578 36.78 -32.15 3.31
CA LEU A 578 36.26 -32.08 1.94
C LEU A 578 35.28 -33.23 1.61
N PHE A 579 35.49 -34.42 2.19
CA PHE A 579 34.57 -35.56 2.08
C PHE A 579 33.20 -35.30 2.71
N VAL A 580 33.12 -34.38 3.68
CA VAL A 580 31.86 -33.96 4.33
C VAL A 580 31.26 -32.76 3.60
N ILE A 581 32.08 -31.81 3.14
CA ILE A 581 31.63 -30.59 2.47
C ILE A 581 30.91 -30.90 1.14
N ILE A 582 31.44 -31.82 0.31
CA ILE A 582 30.85 -32.13 -1.00
C ILE A 582 29.40 -32.66 -0.90
N PRO A 583 29.10 -33.72 -0.11
CA PRO A 583 27.73 -34.18 0.10
C PRO A 583 26.83 -33.11 0.72
N MET A 584 27.37 -32.27 1.61
CA MET A 584 26.62 -31.21 2.27
C MET A 584 26.18 -30.12 1.29
N ILE A 585 27.06 -29.67 0.39
CA ILE A 585 26.71 -28.71 -0.69
C ILE A 585 25.61 -29.30 -1.57
N TYR A 586 25.74 -30.58 -1.96
CA TYR A 586 24.71 -31.26 -2.76
C TYR A 586 23.35 -31.31 -2.05
N LEU A 587 23.34 -31.67 -0.76
CA LEU A 587 22.12 -31.72 0.04
C LEU A 587 21.51 -30.33 0.24
N THR A 588 22.33 -29.30 0.42
CA THR A 588 21.89 -27.90 0.51
C THR A 588 21.17 -27.46 -0.76
N LEU A 589 21.72 -27.76 -1.93
CA LEU A 589 21.08 -27.46 -3.22
C LEU A 589 19.74 -28.19 -3.39
N ILE A 590 19.62 -29.43 -2.92
CA ILE A 590 18.35 -30.17 -2.94
C ILE A 590 17.32 -29.49 -2.03
N ILE A 591 17.68 -29.22 -0.78
CA ILE A 591 16.80 -28.59 0.21
C ILE A 591 16.33 -27.21 -0.29
N GLN A 592 17.26 -26.41 -0.82
CA GLN A 592 16.96 -25.11 -1.41
C GLN A 592 15.92 -25.22 -2.53
N LYS A 593 16.01 -26.22 -3.42
CA LYS A 593 15.02 -26.42 -4.49
C LYS A 593 13.62 -26.74 -3.96
N TYR A 594 13.50 -27.57 -2.92
CA TYR A 594 12.19 -27.87 -2.29
C TYR A 594 11.59 -26.63 -1.62
N TYR A 595 12.42 -25.90 -0.86
CA TYR A 595 12.01 -24.67 -0.21
C TYR A 595 11.55 -23.62 -1.21
N TYR A 596 12.36 -23.38 -2.25
CA TYR A 596 12.12 -22.36 -3.26
C TYR A 596 10.76 -22.53 -3.94
N ALA A 597 10.46 -23.73 -4.44
CA ALA A 597 9.22 -24.01 -5.16
C ALA A 597 7.97 -23.76 -4.29
N SER A 598 8.05 -24.13 -3.00
CA SER A 598 6.92 -23.98 -2.08
C SER A 598 6.79 -22.57 -1.50
N SER A 599 7.91 -21.95 -1.09
CA SER A 599 7.94 -20.64 -0.43
C SER A 599 7.45 -19.52 -1.34
N ASN A 600 7.78 -19.57 -2.64
CA ASN A 600 7.35 -18.54 -3.60
C ASN A 600 5.83 -18.54 -3.77
N GLU A 601 5.24 -19.73 -3.92
CA GLU A 601 3.78 -19.86 -4.07
C GLU A 601 3.07 -19.49 -2.76
N LEU A 602 3.64 -19.80 -1.59
CA LEU A 602 3.10 -19.37 -0.28
C LEU A 602 3.13 -17.84 -0.13
N MET A 603 4.23 -17.17 -0.49
CA MET A 603 4.31 -15.70 -0.46
C MET A 603 3.33 -15.05 -1.45
N ARG A 604 3.14 -15.65 -2.63
CA ARG A 604 2.16 -15.17 -3.61
C ARG A 604 0.72 -15.30 -3.10
N LEU A 605 0.41 -16.43 -2.48
CA LEU A 605 -0.91 -16.67 -1.90
C LEU A 605 -1.17 -15.74 -0.71
N ASP A 606 -0.17 -15.45 0.14
CA ASP A 606 -0.26 -14.41 1.18
C ASP A 606 -0.57 -13.02 0.58
N GLY A 607 0.16 -12.60 -0.45
CA GLY A 607 -0.07 -11.29 -1.10
C GLY A 607 -1.45 -11.15 -1.76
N THR A 608 -1.90 -12.18 -2.48
CA THR A 608 -3.20 -12.17 -3.19
C THR A 608 -4.39 -12.25 -2.22
N THR A 609 -4.31 -13.07 -1.18
CA THR A 609 -5.36 -13.16 -0.15
C THR A 609 -5.42 -11.89 0.71
N LYS A 610 -4.29 -11.25 1.01
CA LYS A 610 -4.23 -9.93 1.66
C LYS A 610 -4.93 -8.84 0.84
N SER A 611 -4.70 -8.80 -0.47
CA SER A 611 -5.38 -7.86 -1.37
C SER A 611 -6.90 -8.10 -1.42
N THR A 612 -7.31 -9.37 -1.44
CA THR A 612 -8.74 -9.74 -1.41
C THR A 612 -9.43 -9.25 -0.12
N LEU A 613 -8.76 -9.37 1.03
CA LEU A 613 -9.24 -8.82 2.30
C LEU A 613 -9.38 -7.28 2.25
N ALA A 614 -8.41 -6.57 1.67
CA ALA A 614 -8.45 -5.12 1.52
C ALA A 614 -9.58 -4.63 0.59
N SER A 615 -9.81 -5.36 -0.52
CA SER A 615 -10.91 -5.09 -1.46
C SER A 615 -12.27 -5.24 -0.77
N HIS A 616 -12.49 -6.36 -0.06
CA HIS A 616 -13.72 -6.60 0.70
C HIS A 616 -13.98 -5.51 1.76
N LEU A 617 -12.93 -5.02 2.42
CA LEU A 617 -13.05 -3.92 3.38
C LEU A 617 -13.49 -2.63 2.70
N THR A 618 -12.86 -2.27 1.59
CA THR A 618 -13.20 -1.08 0.80
C THR A 618 -14.65 -1.14 0.31
N GLU A 619 -15.09 -2.28 -0.23
CA GLU A 619 -16.46 -2.51 -0.68
C GLU A 619 -17.45 -2.42 0.48
N SER A 620 -17.13 -3.05 1.62
CA SER A 620 -17.95 -2.99 2.83
C SER A 620 -18.06 -1.57 3.39
N MET A 621 -17.03 -0.73 3.23
CA MET A 621 -17.05 0.68 3.64
C MET A 621 -17.95 1.51 2.72
N ALA A 622 -17.79 1.37 1.40
CA ALA A 622 -18.61 2.07 0.42
C ALA A 622 -20.10 1.69 0.59
N GLY A 623 -20.38 0.40 0.81
CA GLY A 623 -21.74 -0.13 0.97
C GLY A 623 -22.29 -0.17 2.39
N VAL A 624 -21.60 0.38 3.39
CA VAL A 624 -21.96 0.21 4.82
C VAL A 624 -23.37 0.68 5.17
N MET A 625 -23.86 1.75 4.53
CA MET A 625 -25.23 2.23 4.75
C MET A 625 -26.25 1.21 4.26
N THR A 626 -26.03 0.67 3.07
CA THR A 626 -26.83 -0.41 2.48
C THR A 626 -26.83 -1.65 3.37
N ILE A 627 -25.65 -2.07 3.86
CA ILE A 627 -25.50 -3.24 4.74
C ILE A 627 -26.33 -3.08 6.02
N ARG A 628 -26.29 -1.90 6.65
CA ARG A 628 -27.07 -1.61 7.86
C ARG A 628 -28.57 -1.55 7.60
N VAL A 629 -28.98 -0.92 6.51
CA VAL A 629 -30.40 -0.81 6.15
C VAL A 629 -31.02 -2.19 5.93
N PHE A 630 -30.26 -3.14 5.37
CA PHE A 630 -30.71 -4.53 5.17
C PHE A 630 -30.43 -5.47 6.35
N GLY A 631 -29.79 -5.00 7.42
CA GLY A 631 -29.45 -5.81 8.60
C GLY A 631 -28.58 -7.03 8.28
N GLN A 632 -27.58 -6.87 7.40
CA GLN A 632 -26.71 -7.97 6.95
C GLN A 632 -25.29 -7.92 7.56
N GLU A 633 -25.10 -7.23 8.68
CA GLU A 633 -23.78 -7.03 9.31
C GLU A 633 -23.08 -8.34 9.67
N ASP A 634 -23.80 -9.30 10.26
CA ASP A 634 -23.23 -10.58 10.69
C ASP A 634 -22.73 -11.39 9.51
N ARG A 635 -23.45 -11.38 8.37
CA ARG A 635 -23.04 -12.05 7.14
C ARG A 635 -21.71 -11.49 6.61
N PHE A 636 -21.58 -10.16 6.57
CA PHE A 636 -20.35 -9.49 6.15
C PHE A 636 -19.21 -9.69 7.16
N PHE A 637 -19.51 -9.77 8.45
CA PHE A 637 -18.52 -10.05 9.49
C PHE A 637 -18.00 -11.50 9.40
N SER A 638 -18.88 -12.51 9.27
CA SER A 638 -18.48 -13.90 9.06
C SER A 638 -17.66 -14.07 7.77
N ARG A 639 -18.02 -13.37 6.69
CA ARG A 639 -17.21 -13.35 5.46
C ARG A 639 -15.82 -12.76 5.71
N SER A 640 -15.72 -11.69 6.51
CA SER A 640 -14.45 -11.08 6.89
C SER A 640 -13.57 -12.05 7.69
N LEU A 641 -14.15 -12.81 8.63
CA LEU A 641 -13.41 -13.83 9.40
C LEU A 641 -12.83 -14.92 8.48
N CYS A 642 -13.61 -15.42 7.51
CA CYS A 642 -13.14 -16.39 6.53
C CYS A 642 -11.99 -15.83 5.67
N LEU A 643 -12.05 -14.56 5.27
CA LEU A 643 -10.98 -13.91 4.51
C LEU A 643 -9.71 -13.68 5.35
N ILE A 644 -9.86 -13.37 6.64
CA ILE A 644 -8.73 -13.29 7.58
C ILE A 644 -8.05 -14.65 7.72
N ASP A 645 -8.82 -15.74 7.89
CA ASP A 645 -8.29 -17.11 7.96
C ASP A 645 -7.61 -17.55 6.66
N ALA A 646 -8.21 -17.22 5.51
CA ALA A 646 -7.64 -17.50 4.20
C ALA A 646 -6.29 -16.79 3.97
N ASN A 647 -6.09 -15.62 4.57
CA ASN A 647 -4.83 -14.89 4.55
C ASN A 647 -3.83 -15.40 5.61
N ALA A 648 -4.33 -15.74 6.80
CA ALA A 648 -3.50 -16.25 7.89
C ALA A 648 -2.86 -17.63 7.58
N SER A 649 -3.52 -18.47 6.77
CA SER A 649 -3.00 -19.81 6.45
C SER A 649 -1.73 -19.81 5.58
N PRO A 650 -1.67 -19.15 4.40
CA PRO A 650 -0.44 -19.05 3.62
C PRO A 650 0.69 -18.39 4.42
N TYR A 651 0.38 -17.34 5.19
CA TYR A 651 1.34 -16.66 6.06
C TYR A 651 1.96 -17.62 7.10
N PHE A 652 1.12 -18.42 7.79
CA PHE A 652 1.57 -19.44 8.75
C PHE A 652 2.55 -20.42 8.14
N HIS A 653 2.20 -20.98 6.98
CA HIS A 653 3.04 -21.95 6.30
C HIS A 653 4.31 -21.31 5.73
N SER A 654 4.27 -20.04 5.31
CA SER A 654 5.42 -19.31 4.80
C SER A 654 6.50 -19.11 5.87
N PHE A 655 6.15 -18.57 7.05
CA PHE A 655 7.16 -18.40 8.10
C PHE A 655 7.63 -19.74 8.68
N SER A 656 6.77 -20.76 8.70
CA SER A 656 7.14 -22.12 9.11
C SER A 656 8.13 -22.76 8.14
N ALA A 657 7.97 -22.54 6.84
CA ALA A 657 8.90 -23.00 5.80
C ALA A 657 10.28 -22.36 5.95
N ASN A 658 10.35 -21.10 6.35
CA ASN A 658 11.61 -20.42 6.59
C ASN A 658 12.37 -21.08 7.78
N GLU A 659 11.71 -21.28 8.92
CA GLU A 659 12.36 -21.95 10.06
C GLU A 659 12.74 -23.41 9.75
N TRP A 660 11.93 -24.11 8.95
CA TRP A 660 12.22 -25.46 8.44
C TRP A 660 13.50 -25.52 7.60
N LEU A 661 13.72 -24.51 6.74
CA LEU A 661 14.93 -24.41 5.91
C LEU A 661 16.14 -24.14 6.79
N VAL A 662 16.06 -23.09 7.61
CA VAL A 662 17.20 -22.62 8.41
C VAL A 662 17.68 -23.72 9.35
N GLN A 663 16.76 -24.42 10.03
CA GLN A 663 17.15 -25.51 10.94
C GLN A 663 17.98 -26.60 10.24
N ARG A 664 17.62 -26.99 9.01
CA ARG A 664 18.37 -28.02 8.27
C ARG A 664 19.76 -27.52 7.88
N LEU A 665 19.87 -26.27 7.43
CA LEU A 665 21.15 -25.67 7.06
C LEU A 665 22.06 -25.53 8.29
N GLU A 666 21.52 -25.11 9.43
CA GLU A 666 22.27 -24.98 10.69
C GLU A 666 22.80 -26.34 11.18
N VAL A 667 21.99 -27.40 11.10
CA VAL A 667 22.42 -28.76 11.45
C VAL A 667 23.54 -29.24 10.51
N LEU A 668 23.42 -28.98 9.20
CA LEU A 668 24.48 -29.32 8.24
C LEU A 668 25.79 -28.56 8.53
N CYS A 669 25.71 -27.27 8.86
CA CYS A 669 26.86 -26.49 9.28
C CYS A 669 27.47 -26.98 10.60
N ALA A 670 26.65 -27.41 11.57
CA ALA A 670 27.14 -28.00 12.82
C ALA A 670 27.91 -29.31 12.58
N ILE A 671 27.46 -30.14 11.63
CA ILE A 671 28.18 -31.34 11.20
C ILE A 671 29.54 -30.97 10.57
N VAL A 672 29.57 -29.98 9.68
CA VAL A 672 30.83 -29.51 9.07
C VAL A 672 31.79 -29.00 10.15
N LEU A 673 31.33 -28.10 11.03
CA LEU A 673 32.15 -27.54 12.11
C LEU A 673 32.75 -28.62 13.01
N THR A 674 31.97 -29.63 13.38
CA THR A 674 32.42 -30.69 14.29
C THR A 674 33.32 -31.70 13.61
N SER A 675 33.07 -31.99 12.34
CA SER A 675 34.01 -32.76 11.51
C SER A 675 35.35 -32.03 11.32
N SER A 676 35.33 -30.70 11.19
CA SER A 676 36.55 -29.89 11.14
C SER A 676 37.32 -29.92 12.46
N ALA A 677 36.61 -29.75 13.58
CA ALA A 677 37.23 -29.84 14.91
C ALA A 677 37.89 -31.21 15.14
N LEU A 678 37.19 -32.30 14.76
CA LEU A 678 37.72 -33.66 14.86
C LEU A 678 38.92 -33.88 13.91
N ALA A 679 38.84 -33.42 12.66
CA ALA A 679 39.93 -33.58 11.70
C ALA A 679 41.22 -32.89 12.19
N ILE A 680 41.09 -31.72 12.81
CA ILE A 680 42.22 -30.98 13.39
C ILE A 680 42.83 -31.75 14.57
N THR A 681 42.01 -32.35 15.44
CA THR A 681 42.51 -33.17 16.58
C THR A 681 43.08 -34.51 16.15
N PHE A 682 42.58 -35.12 15.07
CA PHE A 682 43.01 -36.45 14.62
C PHE A 682 44.33 -36.47 13.85
N LEU A 683 44.65 -35.40 13.12
CA LEU A 683 45.68 -35.45 12.09
C LEU A 683 47.10 -35.22 12.60
N ASP A 684 47.33 -34.97 13.90
CA ASP A 684 48.63 -34.55 14.46
C ASP A 684 49.37 -33.69 13.43
N LEU A 685 48.70 -32.65 12.92
CA LEU A 685 49.27 -31.68 12.00
C LEU A 685 50.38 -30.98 12.79
N GLY A 686 51.56 -31.61 12.84
CA GLY A 686 52.57 -31.39 13.87
C GLY A 686 52.87 -29.92 14.07
N SER A 687 52.87 -29.47 15.33
CA SER A 687 53.14 -28.07 15.72
C SER A 687 52.57 -27.01 14.75
N SER A 688 51.39 -27.25 14.18
CA SER A 688 50.72 -26.24 13.36
C SER A 688 50.36 -25.15 14.34
N SER A 689 50.99 -23.98 14.19
CA SER A 689 50.84 -22.85 15.11
C SER A 689 49.37 -22.70 15.48
N SER A 690 49.07 -22.66 16.78
CA SER A 690 47.71 -22.54 17.33
C SER A 690 46.84 -21.47 16.67
N GLY A 691 47.47 -20.47 16.03
CA GLY A 691 46.83 -19.53 15.12
C GLY A 691 46.02 -20.16 13.97
N PHE A 692 46.51 -21.20 13.29
CA PHE A 692 45.78 -21.87 12.18
C PHE A 692 44.57 -22.67 12.67
N VAL A 693 44.67 -23.30 13.84
CA VAL A 693 43.54 -23.98 14.49
C VAL A 693 42.45 -22.98 14.87
N GLY A 694 42.85 -21.85 15.47
CA GLY A 694 41.95 -20.74 15.77
C GLY A 694 41.28 -20.17 14.52
N MET A 695 42.01 -20.02 13.41
CA MET A 695 41.48 -19.57 12.12
C MET A 695 40.43 -20.57 11.58
N ALA A 696 40.76 -21.85 11.48
CA ALA A 696 39.87 -22.88 10.93
C ALA A 696 38.53 -22.96 11.70
N LEU A 697 38.60 -22.98 13.03
CA LEU A 697 37.41 -23.03 13.89
C LEU A 697 36.59 -21.73 13.83
N SER A 698 37.23 -20.56 13.72
CA SER A 698 36.53 -19.27 13.58
C SER A 698 35.73 -19.18 12.27
N TYR A 699 36.30 -19.64 11.16
CA TYR A 699 35.59 -19.73 9.88
C TYR A 699 34.53 -20.83 9.89
N GLY A 700 34.78 -21.96 10.55
CA GLY A 700 33.78 -23.01 10.76
C GLY A 700 32.56 -22.53 11.54
N LEU A 701 32.77 -21.75 12.62
CA LEU A 701 31.69 -21.13 13.40
C LEU A 701 30.90 -20.12 12.57
N SER A 702 31.59 -19.31 11.76
CA SER A 702 30.99 -18.27 10.92
C SER A 702 30.27 -18.83 9.68
N LEU A 703 30.61 -20.06 9.25
CA LEU A 703 30.03 -20.74 8.09
C LEU A 703 28.50 -20.79 8.15
N ASN A 704 27.93 -21.05 9.33
CA ASN A 704 26.50 -21.10 9.54
C ASN A 704 25.83 -19.79 9.07
N VAL A 705 26.30 -18.66 9.61
CA VAL A 705 25.76 -17.34 9.29
C VAL A 705 25.87 -17.05 7.80
N PHE A 706 27.01 -17.36 7.16
CA PHE A 706 27.20 -17.09 5.74
C PHE A 706 26.33 -17.98 4.85
N LEU A 707 26.25 -19.29 5.12
CA LEU A 707 25.47 -20.24 4.32
C LEU A 707 23.97 -19.95 4.41
N VAL A 708 23.44 -19.75 5.62
CA VAL A 708 22.01 -19.45 5.84
C VAL A 708 21.64 -18.15 5.14
N ASN A 709 22.43 -17.09 5.33
CA ASN A 709 22.20 -15.81 4.66
C ASN A 709 22.28 -15.95 3.13
N SER A 710 23.25 -16.71 2.61
CA SER A 710 23.39 -16.94 1.17
C SER A 710 22.12 -17.57 0.59
N VAL A 711 21.63 -18.67 1.17
CA VAL A 711 20.44 -19.35 0.66
C VAL A 711 19.19 -18.46 0.79
N GLN A 712 19.00 -17.77 1.91
CA GLN A 712 17.86 -16.88 2.11
C GLN A 712 17.88 -15.69 1.15
N PHE A 713 19.03 -15.03 0.96
CA PHE A 713 19.14 -13.89 0.05
C PHE A 713 18.98 -14.31 -1.41
N GLN A 714 19.47 -15.48 -1.82
CA GLN A 714 19.22 -16.01 -3.16
C GLN A 714 17.73 -16.26 -3.41
N CYS A 715 17.02 -16.87 -2.45
CA CYS A 715 15.57 -17.09 -2.56
C CYS A 715 14.80 -15.75 -2.58
N SER A 716 15.18 -14.81 -1.73
CA SER A 716 14.57 -13.47 -1.69
C SER A 716 14.81 -12.69 -2.99
N LEU A 717 16.02 -12.72 -3.54
CA LEU A 717 16.37 -12.09 -4.80
C LEU A 717 15.52 -12.65 -5.94
N SER A 718 15.38 -13.97 -5.99
CA SER A 718 14.63 -14.63 -7.05
C SER A 718 13.13 -14.34 -6.98
N ASN A 719 12.56 -14.06 -5.80
CA ASN A 719 11.20 -13.53 -5.69
C ASN A 719 11.10 -12.08 -6.16
N LEU A 720 12.07 -11.27 -5.78
CA LEU A 720 12.09 -9.84 -6.07
C LEU A 720 12.26 -9.56 -7.56
N ILE A 721 13.06 -10.38 -8.26
CA ILE A 721 13.35 -10.18 -9.69
C ILE A 721 12.09 -10.38 -10.57
N ILE A 722 11.07 -11.08 -10.09
CA ILE A 722 9.77 -11.21 -10.76
C ILE A 722 9.09 -9.84 -10.89
N SER A 723 9.34 -8.90 -9.96
CA SER A 723 8.85 -7.51 -10.10
C SER A 723 9.49 -6.79 -11.28
N VAL A 724 10.78 -7.03 -11.56
CA VAL A 724 11.45 -6.50 -12.76
C VAL A 724 10.80 -7.05 -14.02
N GLU A 725 10.56 -8.36 -14.08
CA GLU A 725 9.91 -9.00 -15.22
C GLU A 725 8.51 -8.45 -15.48
N ARG A 726 7.72 -8.24 -14.41
CA ARG A 726 6.37 -7.67 -14.49
C ARG A 726 6.37 -6.21 -14.94
N LEU A 727 7.38 -5.42 -14.58
CA LEU A 727 7.54 -4.05 -15.09
C LEU A 727 8.01 -4.05 -16.55
N GLU A 728 8.90 -4.96 -16.94
CA GLU A 728 9.36 -5.10 -18.32
C GLU A 728 8.18 -5.35 -19.28
N GLN A 729 7.18 -6.15 -18.88
CA GLN A 729 5.95 -6.35 -19.65
C GLN A 729 5.18 -5.03 -19.89
N TYR A 730 5.21 -4.11 -18.92
CA TYR A 730 4.52 -2.82 -18.99
C TYR A 730 5.35 -1.75 -19.71
N MET A 731 6.66 -1.94 -19.82
CA MET A 731 7.54 -1.06 -20.59
C MET A 731 7.32 -1.21 -22.10
N HIS A 732 6.92 -2.40 -22.56
CA HIS A 732 6.75 -2.74 -23.98
C HIS A 732 5.28 -2.92 -24.39
N ILE A 733 4.35 -2.22 -23.73
CA ILE A 733 2.95 -2.19 -24.16
C ILE A 733 2.88 -1.58 -25.57
N GLN A 734 1.96 -2.10 -26.39
CA GLN A 734 1.68 -1.51 -27.70
C GLN A 734 1.24 -0.06 -27.52
N SER A 735 2.05 0.87 -28.03
CA SER A 735 1.73 2.30 -28.02
C SER A 735 0.55 2.61 -28.95
N GLU A 736 -0.24 3.60 -28.57
CA GLU A 736 -1.14 4.32 -29.47
C GLU A 736 -0.36 4.92 -30.64
N ALA A 737 -1.07 5.32 -31.69
CA ALA A 737 -0.49 5.94 -32.88
C ALA A 737 0.41 7.15 -32.51
N PRO A 738 1.40 7.50 -33.36
CA PRO A 738 2.30 8.61 -33.08
C PRO A 738 1.57 9.93 -32.82
N GLU A 739 2.10 10.72 -31.87
CA GLU A 739 1.57 12.05 -31.54
C GLU A 739 1.67 12.99 -32.73
N VAL A 740 2.81 12.95 -33.43
CA VAL A 740 3.12 13.78 -34.59
C VAL A 740 3.67 12.89 -35.69
N ILE A 741 3.22 13.13 -36.92
CA ILE A 741 3.74 12.50 -38.14
C ILE A 741 4.24 13.63 -39.04
N GLU A 742 5.55 13.83 -39.08
CA GLU A 742 6.16 15.02 -39.73
C GLU A 742 5.84 15.11 -41.23
N ASP A 743 5.70 13.97 -41.92
CA ASP A 743 5.41 13.92 -43.35
C ASP A 743 3.96 14.31 -43.70
N SER A 744 3.07 14.42 -42.72
CA SER A 744 1.62 14.57 -42.90
C SER A 744 0.99 15.55 -41.91
N ARG A 745 1.74 16.58 -41.48
CA ARG A 745 1.18 17.65 -40.63
C ARG A 745 0.14 18.48 -41.40
N PRO A 746 -1.01 18.77 -40.79
CA PRO A 746 -1.98 19.69 -41.39
C PRO A 746 -1.46 21.13 -41.37
N ALA A 747 -2.09 22.00 -42.17
CA ALA A 747 -1.81 23.44 -42.13
C ALA A 747 -2.15 24.02 -40.73
N PRO A 748 -1.47 25.08 -40.26
CA PRO A 748 -1.71 25.65 -38.92
C PRO A 748 -3.14 26.12 -38.66
N ASP A 749 -3.84 26.51 -39.74
CA ASP A 749 -5.21 27.03 -39.68
C ASP A 749 -6.27 25.92 -39.86
N TRP A 750 -5.85 24.66 -39.99
CA TRP A 750 -6.76 23.52 -40.07
C TRP A 750 -7.33 23.18 -38.69
N PRO A 751 -8.62 22.83 -38.57
CA PRO A 751 -9.65 22.81 -39.61
C PRO A 751 -10.18 24.22 -39.92
N PHE A 752 -10.35 24.53 -41.21
CA PHE A 752 -10.77 25.84 -41.69
C PHE A 752 -12.28 26.04 -41.61
N SER A 753 -13.04 25.02 -42.04
CA SER A 753 -14.50 25.07 -42.15
C SER A 753 -15.19 24.14 -41.14
N GLY A 754 -14.48 23.08 -40.71
CA GLY A 754 -15.03 22.07 -39.80
C GLY A 754 -16.04 21.14 -40.47
N ASN A 755 -15.86 20.85 -41.76
CA ASN A 755 -16.64 19.85 -42.50
C ASN A 755 -16.15 18.44 -42.12
N VAL A 756 -17.06 17.54 -41.73
CA VAL A 756 -16.74 16.17 -41.32
C VAL A 756 -17.50 15.18 -42.20
N GLU A 757 -16.77 14.35 -42.95
CA GLU A 757 -17.31 13.33 -43.83
C GLU A 757 -16.95 11.93 -43.29
N ILE A 758 -17.96 11.09 -43.08
CA ILE A 758 -17.81 9.72 -42.59
C ILE A 758 -18.19 8.76 -43.72
N TYR A 759 -17.29 7.82 -44.05
CA TYR A 759 -17.48 6.83 -45.12
C TYR A 759 -17.37 5.40 -44.59
N ASP A 760 -18.47 4.64 -44.70
CA ASP A 760 -18.59 3.22 -44.33
C ASP A 760 -17.88 2.83 -43.02
N LEU A 761 -18.04 3.66 -41.98
CA LEU A 761 -17.29 3.54 -40.73
C LEU A 761 -17.70 2.28 -39.94
N LYS A 762 -16.75 1.38 -39.71
CA LYS A 762 -16.91 0.15 -38.91
C LYS A 762 -15.92 0.14 -37.76
N VAL A 763 -16.42 -0.06 -36.54
CA VAL A 763 -15.62 0.02 -35.30
C VAL A 763 -15.90 -1.19 -34.42
N ARG A 764 -14.83 -1.75 -33.85
CA ARG A 764 -14.87 -2.76 -32.76
C ARG A 764 -13.83 -2.38 -31.71
N TYR A 765 -14.09 -2.73 -30.45
CA TYR A 765 -13.16 -2.46 -29.34
C TYR A 765 -12.02 -3.50 -29.26
N ARG A 766 -12.28 -4.74 -29.67
CA ARG A 766 -11.31 -5.84 -29.72
C ARG A 766 -11.37 -6.57 -31.06
N PRO A 767 -10.24 -7.11 -31.57
CA PRO A 767 -10.23 -7.92 -32.79
C PRO A 767 -11.26 -9.05 -32.75
N ASP A 768 -11.38 -9.70 -31.59
CA ASP A 768 -12.24 -10.87 -31.34
C ASP A 768 -13.69 -10.50 -30.94
N SER A 769 -13.98 -9.19 -30.80
CA SER A 769 -15.33 -8.71 -30.43
C SER A 769 -16.19 -8.41 -31.66
N PRO A 770 -17.53 -8.49 -31.55
CA PRO A 770 -18.43 -8.07 -32.61
C PRO A 770 -18.25 -6.58 -32.93
N LEU A 771 -18.58 -6.21 -34.18
CA LEU A 771 -18.65 -4.81 -34.60
C LEU A 771 -19.73 -4.09 -33.79
N VAL A 772 -19.40 -2.90 -33.30
CA VAL A 772 -20.33 -1.99 -32.61
C VAL A 772 -20.92 -0.98 -33.59
N LEU A 773 -20.13 -0.52 -34.56
CA LEU A 773 -20.62 0.30 -35.67
C LEU A 773 -20.55 -0.50 -36.98
N HIS A 774 -21.63 -0.46 -37.76
CA HIS A 774 -21.84 -1.30 -38.94
C HIS A 774 -21.96 -0.46 -40.22
N GLY A 775 -20.95 0.34 -40.53
CA GLY A 775 -20.87 1.06 -41.82
C GLY A 775 -21.63 2.38 -41.82
N ILE A 776 -21.35 3.25 -40.85
CA ILE A 776 -21.98 4.59 -40.78
C ILE A 776 -21.40 5.47 -41.89
N SER A 777 -22.28 6.12 -42.67
CA SER A 777 -21.88 7.10 -43.69
C SER A 777 -22.73 8.37 -43.58
N CYS A 778 -22.12 9.53 -43.39
CA CYS A 778 -22.82 10.81 -43.33
C CYS A 778 -21.88 12.00 -43.60
N GLU A 779 -22.45 13.13 -44.01
CA GLU A 779 -21.75 14.39 -44.26
C GLU A 779 -22.27 15.47 -43.31
N ILE A 780 -21.36 16.05 -42.52
CA ILE A 780 -21.61 17.11 -41.55
C ILE A 780 -20.94 18.39 -42.05
N LYS A 781 -21.75 19.31 -42.56
CA LYS A 781 -21.25 20.60 -43.09
C LYS A 781 -20.70 21.49 -41.99
N GLY A 782 -19.69 22.29 -42.35
CA GLY A 782 -19.10 23.30 -41.47
C GLY A 782 -20.14 24.28 -40.89
N GLY A 783 -20.06 24.55 -39.59
CA GLY A 783 -20.96 25.47 -38.88
C GLY A 783 -22.34 24.89 -38.54
N HIS A 784 -22.62 23.64 -38.91
CA HIS A 784 -23.87 22.98 -38.51
C HIS A 784 -23.82 22.52 -37.03
N LYS A 785 -25.01 22.43 -36.42
CA LYS A 785 -25.20 21.88 -35.07
C LYS A 785 -25.95 20.56 -35.20
N ILE A 786 -25.33 19.46 -34.78
CA ILE A 786 -25.78 18.10 -35.08
C ILE A 786 -26.12 17.43 -33.76
N GLY A 787 -27.37 16.98 -33.62
CA GLY A 787 -27.80 16.22 -32.46
C GLY A 787 -27.76 14.72 -32.76
N ILE A 788 -26.99 13.95 -32.00
CA ILE A 788 -26.92 12.49 -32.12
C ILE A 788 -27.87 11.86 -31.09
N VAL A 789 -28.82 11.07 -31.56
CA VAL A 789 -29.85 10.42 -30.74
C VAL A 789 -29.85 8.91 -30.94
N GLY A 790 -30.27 8.17 -29.92
CA GLY A 790 -30.35 6.72 -29.95
C GLY A 790 -30.48 6.14 -28.55
N ARG A 791 -30.98 4.91 -28.45
CA ARG A 791 -31.09 4.20 -27.16
C ARG A 791 -29.72 3.99 -26.52
N THR A 792 -29.69 3.74 -25.21
CA THR A 792 -28.47 3.36 -24.50
C THR A 792 -27.88 2.10 -25.16
N GLY A 793 -26.59 2.09 -25.45
CA GLY A 793 -25.93 0.99 -26.16
C GLY A 793 -26.00 1.02 -27.69
N SER A 794 -26.60 2.05 -28.31
CA SER A 794 -26.70 2.11 -29.78
C SER A 794 -25.40 2.45 -30.53
N GLY A 795 -24.32 2.80 -29.82
CA GLY A 795 -23.01 3.14 -30.41
C GLY A 795 -22.65 4.64 -30.46
N LYS A 796 -23.42 5.52 -29.80
CA LYS A 796 -23.20 6.99 -29.78
C LYS A 796 -21.79 7.38 -29.28
N THR A 797 -21.42 6.91 -28.09
CA THR A 797 -20.09 7.16 -27.49
C THR A 797 -18.96 6.51 -28.29
N THR A 798 -19.24 5.38 -28.96
CA THR A 798 -18.28 4.73 -29.86
C THR A 798 -17.99 5.59 -31.10
N LEU A 799 -18.99 6.28 -31.64
CA LEU A 799 -18.80 7.23 -32.74
C LEU A 799 -17.93 8.42 -32.31
N ILE A 800 -18.16 8.97 -31.11
CA ILE A 800 -17.29 10.02 -30.54
C ILE A 800 -15.86 9.48 -30.35
N SER A 801 -15.72 8.27 -29.81
CA SER A 801 -14.41 7.66 -29.57
C SER A 801 -13.62 7.48 -30.88
N ALA A 802 -14.29 7.15 -31.98
CA ALA A 802 -13.68 7.05 -33.30
C ALA A 802 -13.26 8.42 -33.86
N LEU A 803 -14.05 9.48 -33.62
CA LEU A 803 -13.70 10.86 -34.03
C LEU A 803 -12.40 11.35 -33.38
N PHE A 804 -12.18 11.02 -32.09
CA PHE A 804 -10.93 11.34 -31.38
C PHE A 804 -9.82 10.29 -31.56
N ARG A 805 -10.05 9.27 -32.40
CA ARG A 805 -9.17 8.10 -32.59
C ARG A 805 -8.74 7.44 -31.28
N LEU A 806 -9.61 7.41 -30.27
CA LEU A 806 -9.41 6.63 -29.04
C LEU A 806 -9.59 5.13 -29.32
N VAL A 807 -10.40 4.80 -30.32
CA VAL A 807 -10.54 3.47 -30.92
C VAL A 807 -10.38 3.64 -32.42
N GLU A 808 -9.38 2.98 -33.00
CA GLU A 808 -9.13 3.06 -34.43
C GLU A 808 -10.24 2.35 -35.22
N PRO A 809 -10.67 2.90 -36.37
CA PRO A 809 -11.64 2.25 -37.23
C PRO A 809 -11.06 0.94 -37.80
N THR A 810 -11.89 -0.10 -37.86
CA THR A 810 -11.51 -1.38 -38.49
C THR A 810 -11.55 -1.29 -40.00
N ASP A 811 -12.53 -0.53 -40.52
CA ASP A 811 -12.79 -0.32 -41.94
C ASP A 811 -13.61 0.97 -42.10
N GLY A 812 -13.55 1.57 -43.29
CA GLY A 812 -14.05 2.93 -43.53
C GLY A 812 -13.06 4.02 -43.10
N LYS A 813 -13.45 5.28 -43.29
CA LYS A 813 -12.60 6.46 -43.00
C LYS A 813 -13.40 7.68 -42.58
N ILE A 814 -12.75 8.59 -41.86
CA ILE A 814 -13.29 9.88 -41.44
C ILE A 814 -12.40 10.98 -42.03
N ILE A 815 -13.01 11.89 -42.79
CA ILE A 815 -12.32 12.98 -43.48
C ILE A 815 -12.78 14.30 -42.87
N VAL A 816 -11.85 15.18 -42.52
CA VAL A 816 -12.12 16.51 -41.95
C VAL A 816 -11.45 17.57 -42.81
N ASP A 817 -12.26 18.47 -43.39
CA ASP A 817 -11.82 19.47 -44.37
C ASP A 817 -10.93 18.90 -45.50
N GLY A 818 -11.29 17.71 -46.00
CA GLY A 818 -10.57 17.03 -47.09
C GLY A 818 -9.35 16.20 -46.67
N LEU A 819 -8.97 16.19 -45.38
CA LEU A 819 -7.88 15.38 -44.85
C LEU A 819 -8.40 14.16 -44.08
N ASP A 820 -7.86 12.97 -44.36
CA ASP A 820 -8.18 11.76 -43.61
C ASP A 820 -7.50 11.78 -42.23
N ILE A 821 -8.29 11.71 -41.16
CA ILE A 821 -7.78 11.81 -39.79
C ILE A 821 -6.86 10.65 -39.41
N ALA A 822 -6.90 9.52 -40.12
CA ALA A 822 -6.00 8.38 -39.89
C ALA A 822 -4.55 8.69 -40.30
N THR A 823 -4.36 9.65 -41.22
CA THR A 823 -3.05 10.01 -41.76
C THR A 823 -2.29 11.04 -40.92
N ILE A 824 -2.97 11.78 -40.05
CA ILE A 824 -2.37 12.82 -39.21
C ILE A 824 -1.96 12.29 -37.83
N GLY A 825 -1.06 13.01 -37.16
CA GLY A 825 -0.67 12.72 -35.78
C GLY A 825 -1.82 12.98 -34.79
N LEU A 826 -1.86 12.20 -33.69
CA LEU A 826 -2.94 12.31 -32.70
C LEU A 826 -2.93 13.63 -31.93
N HIS A 827 -1.76 14.20 -31.68
CA HIS A 827 -1.64 15.50 -31.02
C HIS A 827 -2.22 16.60 -31.90
N ASP A 828 -1.86 16.61 -33.18
CA ASP A 828 -2.37 17.57 -34.16
C ASP A 828 -3.88 17.42 -34.38
N LEU A 829 -4.45 16.22 -34.28
CA LEU A 829 -5.91 16.04 -34.32
C LEU A 829 -6.59 16.56 -33.04
N ARG A 830 -6.14 16.10 -31.87
CA ARG A 830 -6.82 16.31 -30.58
C ARG A 830 -6.68 17.73 -30.03
N SER A 831 -5.63 18.47 -30.41
CA SER A 831 -5.45 19.86 -30.02
C SER A 831 -6.45 20.79 -30.70
N HIS A 832 -6.88 20.48 -31.92
CA HIS A 832 -7.82 21.29 -32.70
C HIS A 832 -9.31 20.97 -32.44
N PHE A 833 -9.60 19.94 -31.64
CA PHE A 833 -10.95 19.52 -31.30
C PHE A 833 -11.28 19.90 -29.84
N GLY A 834 -12.48 20.44 -29.62
CA GLY A 834 -13.02 20.72 -28.30
C GLY A 834 -13.90 19.56 -27.83
N VAL A 835 -13.80 19.17 -26.55
CA VAL A 835 -14.67 18.15 -25.95
C VAL A 835 -15.19 18.61 -24.60
N ILE A 836 -16.47 18.35 -24.36
CA ILE A 836 -17.09 18.44 -23.04
C ILE A 836 -17.58 17.02 -22.69
N PRO A 837 -16.90 16.32 -21.77
CA PRO A 837 -17.19 14.92 -21.46
C PRO A 837 -18.46 14.76 -20.61
N GLN A 838 -18.97 13.52 -20.57
CA GLN A 838 -20.10 13.11 -19.73
C GLN A 838 -19.78 13.25 -18.24
N ASP A 839 -18.59 12.81 -17.83
CA ASP A 839 -18.08 12.93 -16.46
C ASP A 839 -17.03 14.06 -16.38
N PRO A 840 -17.35 15.21 -15.73
CA PRO A 840 -16.44 16.34 -15.65
C PRO A 840 -15.35 16.09 -14.60
N THR A 841 -14.19 15.63 -15.07
CA THR A 841 -13.03 15.33 -14.22
C THR A 841 -12.18 16.58 -13.94
N LEU A 842 -11.95 16.85 -12.65
CA LEU A 842 -11.05 17.89 -12.17
C LEU A 842 -9.89 17.26 -11.40
N PHE A 843 -8.67 17.72 -11.66
CA PHE A 843 -7.46 17.25 -11.03
C PHE A 843 -7.18 18.02 -9.74
N GLY A 844 -6.51 17.36 -8.79
CA GLY A 844 -6.02 18.03 -7.58
C GLY A 844 -4.98 19.11 -7.94
N GLY A 845 -5.22 20.35 -7.53
CA GLY A 845 -4.39 21.50 -7.93
C GLY A 845 -5.11 22.81 -7.69
N THR A 846 -4.87 23.81 -8.52
CA THR A 846 -5.58 25.10 -8.46
C THR A 846 -6.69 25.18 -9.50
N VAL A 847 -7.59 26.15 -9.36
CA VAL A 847 -8.58 26.46 -10.39
C VAL A 847 -7.88 26.83 -11.71
N ARG A 848 -6.83 27.64 -11.63
CA ARG A 848 -5.97 27.99 -12.77
C ARG A 848 -5.42 26.74 -13.47
N TYR A 849 -4.77 25.85 -12.71
CA TYR A 849 -4.17 24.62 -13.24
C TYR A 849 -5.20 23.73 -13.96
N ASN A 850 -6.42 23.68 -13.45
CA ASN A 850 -7.48 22.90 -14.08
C ASN A 850 -8.00 23.50 -15.38
N LEU A 851 -7.95 24.82 -15.57
CA LEU A 851 -8.42 25.50 -16.78
C LEU A 851 -7.33 25.56 -17.85
N ASP A 852 -6.11 25.90 -17.44
CA ASP A 852 -4.94 26.03 -18.30
C ASP A 852 -3.72 25.35 -17.64
N PRO A 853 -3.53 24.04 -17.84
CA PRO A 853 -2.40 23.30 -17.29
C PRO A 853 -1.04 23.74 -17.87
N LEU A 854 -1.01 24.29 -19.09
CA LEU A 854 0.20 24.66 -19.81
C LEU A 854 0.62 26.12 -19.58
N SER A 855 -0.25 26.92 -18.94
CA SER A 855 -0.04 28.36 -18.70
C SER A 855 0.15 29.15 -19.99
N GLU A 856 -0.60 28.81 -21.04
CA GLU A 856 -0.61 29.50 -22.34
C GLU A 856 -1.44 30.78 -22.32
N HIS A 857 -2.41 30.89 -21.41
CA HIS A 857 -3.39 31.98 -21.33
C HIS A 857 -3.12 32.93 -20.15
N THR A 858 -3.43 34.21 -20.34
CA THR A 858 -3.33 35.21 -19.26
C THR A 858 -4.51 35.14 -18.30
N ASP A 859 -4.32 35.64 -17.08
CA ASP A 859 -5.37 35.68 -16.05
C ASP A 859 -6.61 36.44 -16.54
N GLU A 860 -6.43 37.50 -17.34
CA GLU A 860 -7.52 38.27 -17.91
C GLU A 860 -8.40 37.43 -18.84
N GLU A 861 -7.77 36.63 -19.72
CA GLU A 861 -8.50 35.72 -20.62
C GLU A 861 -9.27 34.66 -19.84
N ILE A 862 -8.64 34.11 -18.79
CA ILE A 862 -9.27 33.11 -17.91
C ILE A 862 -10.47 33.73 -17.18
N TRP A 863 -10.34 34.94 -16.64
CA TRP A 863 -11.45 35.64 -15.98
C TRP A 863 -12.57 36.05 -16.94
N GLU A 864 -12.24 36.39 -18.19
CA GLU A 864 -13.24 36.63 -19.24
C GLU A 864 -14.07 35.37 -19.49
N VAL A 865 -13.40 34.23 -19.68
CA VAL A 865 -14.05 32.94 -19.91
C VAL A 865 -14.87 32.49 -18.71
N LEU A 866 -14.34 32.63 -17.49
CA LEU A 866 -15.08 32.31 -16.26
C LEU A 866 -16.31 33.22 -16.06
N GLY A 867 -16.24 34.47 -16.52
CA GLY A 867 -17.38 35.37 -16.60
C GLY A 867 -18.47 34.84 -17.54
N LYS A 868 -18.08 34.37 -18.74
CA LYS A 868 -19.01 33.75 -19.71
C LYS A 868 -19.65 32.46 -19.19
N CYS A 869 -18.93 31.70 -18.36
CA CYS A 869 -19.44 30.49 -17.71
C CYS A 869 -20.22 30.75 -16.40
N GLN A 870 -20.39 32.00 -15.97
CA GLN A 870 -21.01 32.36 -14.67
C GLN A 870 -20.32 31.73 -13.44
N LEU A 871 -19.02 31.39 -13.55
CA LEU A 871 -18.21 30.88 -12.44
C LEU A 871 -17.42 31.97 -11.73
N ARG A 872 -17.39 33.19 -12.27
CA ARG A 872 -16.60 34.31 -11.75
C ARG A 872 -16.90 34.63 -10.29
N GLU A 873 -18.17 34.81 -9.94
CA GLU A 873 -18.60 35.16 -8.57
C GLU A 873 -18.25 34.04 -7.59
N ALA A 874 -18.58 32.80 -7.93
CA ALA A 874 -18.29 31.62 -7.10
C ALA A 874 -16.79 31.42 -6.81
N ILE A 875 -15.91 31.87 -7.71
CA ILE A 875 -14.45 31.82 -7.53
C ILE A 875 -13.93 33.06 -6.78
N GLN A 876 -14.53 34.24 -6.99
CA GLN A 876 -14.18 35.47 -6.27
C GLN A 876 -14.58 35.43 -4.80
N GLU A 877 -15.65 34.73 -4.44
CA GLU A 877 -16.03 34.48 -3.04
C GLU A 877 -15.02 33.63 -2.27
N LYS A 878 -14.13 32.91 -2.99
CA LYS A 878 -13.05 32.15 -2.36
C LYS A 878 -11.86 33.08 -2.13
N GLU A 879 -11.28 33.03 -0.92
CA GLU A 879 -10.16 33.88 -0.49
C GLU A 879 -8.95 33.92 -1.45
N LYS A 880 -8.76 32.86 -2.25
CA LYS A 880 -7.59 32.70 -3.14
C LYS A 880 -7.91 32.87 -4.64
N GLY A 881 -9.15 33.20 -5.04
CA GLY A 881 -9.50 33.38 -6.45
C GLY A 881 -9.09 32.19 -7.34
N LEU A 882 -8.31 32.43 -8.40
CA LEU A 882 -7.80 31.40 -9.32
C LEU A 882 -6.81 30.40 -8.66
N GLU A 883 -6.19 30.79 -7.55
CA GLU A 883 -5.28 29.94 -6.76
C GLU A 883 -6.04 29.12 -5.70
N SER A 884 -7.37 29.12 -5.75
CA SER A 884 -8.20 28.28 -4.88
C SER A 884 -7.94 26.79 -5.14
N PRO A 885 -7.77 25.98 -4.08
CA PRO A 885 -7.48 24.57 -4.24
C PRO A 885 -8.72 23.81 -4.75
N VAL A 886 -8.51 22.96 -5.74
CA VAL A 886 -9.45 21.94 -6.18
C VAL A 886 -9.02 20.62 -5.54
N VAL A 887 -9.93 20.01 -4.76
CA VAL A 887 -9.70 18.72 -4.10
C VAL A 887 -9.82 17.61 -5.14
N GLN A 888 -9.22 16.42 -4.89
CA GLN A 888 -9.34 15.26 -5.78
C GLN A 888 -10.79 15.03 -6.26
N ASP A 889 -10.92 14.76 -7.55
CA ASP A 889 -12.18 14.61 -8.31
C ASP A 889 -13.13 15.81 -8.22
N GLY A 890 -12.64 16.97 -7.79
CA GLY A 890 -13.44 18.18 -7.62
C GLY A 890 -14.53 18.04 -6.56
N SER A 891 -14.36 17.18 -5.55
CA SER A 891 -15.36 16.90 -4.50
C SER A 891 -15.88 18.16 -3.77
N ASN A 892 -15.11 19.25 -3.77
CA ASN A 892 -15.50 20.55 -3.22
C ASN A 892 -16.40 21.40 -4.13
N TRP A 893 -16.68 20.96 -5.36
CA TRP A 893 -17.54 21.61 -6.34
C TRP A 893 -18.77 20.75 -6.65
N SER A 894 -19.91 21.41 -6.90
CA SER A 894 -21.13 20.74 -7.36
C SER A 894 -20.98 20.20 -8.78
N MET A 895 -21.78 19.20 -9.14
CA MET A 895 -21.76 18.58 -10.47
C MET A 895 -21.94 19.62 -11.60
N GLY A 896 -22.89 20.55 -11.45
CA GLY A 896 -23.11 21.62 -12.42
C GLY A 896 -21.90 22.55 -12.58
N GLN A 897 -21.24 22.93 -11.47
CA GLN A 897 -20.03 23.75 -11.52
C GLN A 897 -18.87 23.03 -12.23
N ARG A 898 -18.70 21.72 -11.99
CA ARG A 898 -17.68 20.93 -12.68
C ARG A 898 -17.91 20.92 -14.19
N GLN A 899 -19.17 20.83 -14.65
CA GLN A 899 -19.47 20.93 -16.08
C GLN A 899 -19.14 22.32 -16.64
N LEU A 900 -19.42 23.39 -15.89
CA LEU A 900 -19.07 24.75 -16.29
C LEU A 900 -17.55 24.95 -16.37
N PHE A 901 -16.75 24.25 -15.55
CA PHE A 901 -15.29 24.20 -15.72
C PHE A 901 -14.89 23.55 -17.05
N CYS A 902 -15.52 22.44 -17.43
CA CYS A 902 -15.30 21.82 -18.74
C CYS A 902 -15.69 22.75 -19.90
N LEU A 903 -16.79 23.51 -19.76
CA LEU A 903 -17.16 24.54 -20.72
C LEU A 903 -16.10 25.65 -20.81
N GLY A 904 -15.54 26.08 -19.67
CA GLY A 904 -14.43 27.03 -19.63
C GLY A 904 -13.20 26.53 -20.39
N ARG A 905 -12.82 25.25 -20.20
CA ARG A 905 -11.73 24.61 -20.97
C ARG A 905 -11.98 24.64 -22.47
N ALA A 906 -13.21 24.35 -22.89
CA ALA A 906 -13.59 24.34 -24.30
C ALA A 906 -13.54 25.77 -24.91
N LEU A 907 -13.96 26.78 -24.16
CA LEU A 907 -13.93 28.18 -24.60
C LEU A 907 -12.50 28.73 -24.74
N LEU A 908 -11.57 28.35 -23.86
CA LEU A 908 -10.16 28.74 -23.96
C LEU A 908 -9.50 28.17 -25.22
N ARG A 909 -9.80 26.91 -25.57
CA ARG A 909 -9.23 26.26 -26.75
C ARG A 909 -9.71 26.80 -28.10
N ARG A 910 -10.88 27.46 -28.17
CA ARG A 910 -11.45 28.05 -29.40
C ARG A 910 -11.48 27.11 -30.63
N SER A 911 -11.79 25.84 -30.41
CA SER A 911 -11.84 24.82 -31.47
C SER A 911 -13.00 25.04 -32.45
N ARG A 912 -12.76 24.78 -33.75
CA ARG A 912 -13.79 24.88 -34.81
C ARG A 912 -14.79 23.72 -34.80
N ILE A 913 -14.40 22.59 -34.23
CA ILE A 913 -15.25 21.43 -33.99
C ILE A 913 -15.36 21.22 -32.47
N LEU A 914 -16.59 21.22 -31.96
CA LEU A 914 -16.90 21.00 -30.55
C LEU A 914 -17.78 19.75 -30.40
N VAL A 915 -17.39 18.83 -29.51
CA VAL A 915 -18.15 17.62 -29.19
C VAL A 915 -18.68 17.69 -27.76
N LEU A 916 -19.98 17.53 -27.59
CA LEU A 916 -20.69 17.48 -26.31
C LEU A 916 -21.17 16.05 -26.08
N ASP A 917 -20.59 15.34 -25.11
CA ASP A 917 -20.98 13.98 -24.75
C ASP A 917 -21.86 13.99 -23.49
N GLU A 918 -23.18 13.95 -23.65
CA GLU A 918 -24.15 13.90 -22.55
C GLU A 918 -24.00 14.98 -21.46
N ALA A 919 -23.45 16.15 -21.83
CA ALA A 919 -23.08 17.23 -20.92
C ALA A 919 -24.24 17.79 -20.05
N THR A 920 -25.50 17.39 -20.30
CA THR A 920 -26.71 17.89 -19.63
C THR A 920 -27.42 16.83 -18.77
N ALA A 921 -26.91 15.59 -18.73
CA ALA A 921 -27.61 14.46 -18.10
C ALA A 921 -27.74 14.59 -16.56
N SER A 922 -26.70 15.12 -15.90
CA SER A 922 -26.53 15.13 -14.44
C SER A 922 -26.65 16.53 -13.82
N ILE A 923 -27.22 17.48 -14.56
CA ILE A 923 -27.24 18.90 -14.22
C ILE A 923 -28.69 19.40 -14.05
N ASP A 924 -28.87 20.36 -13.15
CA ASP A 924 -30.12 21.07 -12.94
C ASP A 924 -30.50 21.95 -14.16
N ASN A 925 -31.78 22.21 -14.34
CA ASN A 925 -32.28 22.92 -15.52
C ASN A 925 -31.76 24.36 -15.64
N ALA A 926 -31.43 25.01 -14.52
CA ALA A 926 -30.89 26.36 -14.53
C ALA A 926 -29.45 26.38 -15.10
N THR A 927 -28.57 25.52 -14.60
CA THR A 927 -27.21 25.38 -15.14
C THR A 927 -27.19 24.87 -16.59
N ASP A 928 -28.08 23.94 -16.95
CA ASP A 928 -28.25 23.48 -18.35
C ASP A 928 -28.60 24.66 -19.28
N SER A 929 -29.53 25.52 -18.86
CA SER A 929 -29.92 26.71 -19.61
C SER A 929 -28.75 27.69 -19.81
N ILE A 930 -27.88 27.85 -18.81
CA ILE A 930 -26.66 28.66 -18.89
C ILE A 930 -25.71 28.06 -19.92
N LEU A 931 -25.41 26.76 -19.81
CA LEU A 931 -24.52 26.04 -20.72
C LEU A 931 -25.02 26.13 -22.18
N GLN A 932 -26.30 25.88 -22.43
CA GLN A 932 -26.90 25.99 -23.77
C GLN A 932 -26.84 27.41 -24.32
N ARG A 933 -27.12 28.43 -23.50
CA ARG A 933 -27.05 29.84 -23.91
C ARG A 933 -25.63 30.24 -24.31
N THR A 934 -24.64 29.86 -23.50
CA THR A 934 -23.23 30.14 -23.78
C THR A 934 -22.76 29.41 -25.03
N ILE A 935 -23.15 28.14 -25.23
CA ILE A 935 -22.81 27.39 -26.45
C ILE A 935 -23.39 28.07 -27.70
N ARG A 936 -24.64 28.52 -27.65
CA ARG A 936 -25.25 29.22 -28.80
C ARG A 936 -24.53 30.51 -29.17
N LYS A 937 -24.09 31.26 -28.17
CA LYS A 937 -23.49 32.57 -28.35
C LYS A 937 -22.03 32.48 -28.79
N GLU A 938 -21.22 31.68 -28.09
CA GLU A 938 -19.76 31.64 -28.29
C GLU A 938 -19.33 30.65 -29.39
N PHE A 939 -20.13 29.62 -29.69
CA PHE A 939 -19.87 28.64 -30.75
C PHE A 939 -20.89 28.75 -31.90
N ALA A 940 -21.18 29.98 -32.35
CA ALA A 940 -22.12 30.23 -33.44
C ALA A 940 -21.58 29.76 -34.80
N ASP A 941 -20.30 30.01 -35.07
CA ASP A 941 -19.62 29.71 -36.34
C ASP A 941 -18.86 28.36 -36.32
N CYS A 942 -19.06 27.56 -35.27
CA CYS A 942 -18.36 26.29 -35.07
C CYS A 942 -19.30 25.12 -35.38
N THR A 943 -18.73 24.02 -35.87
CA THR A 943 -19.47 22.75 -35.99
C THR A 943 -19.63 22.14 -34.61
N VAL A 944 -20.86 21.92 -34.15
CA VAL A 944 -21.16 21.39 -32.81
C VAL A 944 -21.84 20.03 -32.91
N ILE A 945 -21.20 18.98 -32.40
CA ILE A 945 -21.72 17.62 -32.37
C ILE A 945 -22.20 17.32 -30.95
N THR A 946 -23.49 17.09 -30.76
CA THR A 946 -24.12 16.93 -29.44
C THR A 946 -24.75 15.56 -29.29
N VAL A 947 -24.20 14.72 -28.42
CA VAL A 947 -24.88 13.51 -27.92
C VAL A 947 -25.72 13.93 -26.73
N ALA A 948 -27.04 13.82 -26.83
CA ALA A 948 -27.94 14.20 -25.75
C ALA A 948 -29.10 13.22 -25.59
N HIS A 949 -29.46 12.96 -24.33
CA HIS A 949 -30.68 12.22 -23.96
C HIS A 949 -31.89 13.15 -23.75
N ARG A 950 -31.66 14.47 -23.63
CA ARG A 950 -32.71 15.48 -23.49
C ARG A 950 -33.15 15.94 -24.88
N ILE A 951 -34.38 15.62 -25.26
CA ILE A 951 -34.98 16.03 -26.53
C ILE A 951 -34.93 17.55 -26.77
N PRO A 952 -35.19 18.43 -25.78
CA PRO A 952 -35.10 19.88 -25.98
C PRO A 952 -33.74 20.35 -26.51
N THR A 953 -32.64 19.77 -26.02
CA THR A 953 -31.29 20.11 -26.49
C THR A 953 -31.08 19.78 -27.96
N VAL A 954 -31.65 18.66 -28.43
CA VAL A 954 -31.52 18.18 -29.82
C VAL A 954 -32.45 18.93 -30.77
N MET A 955 -33.60 19.42 -30.28
CA MET A 955 -34.55 20.19 -31.09
C MET A 955 -33.96 21.51 -31.60
N ASP A 956 -32.98 22.06 -30.90
CA ASP A 956 -32.28 23.29 -31.28
C ASP A 956 -31.10 23.06 -32.25
N CYS A 957 -30.86 21.81 -32.67
CA CYS A 957 -29.85 21.45 -33.65
C CYS A 957 -30.33 21.70 -35.09
N THR A 958 -29.41 21.98 -36.01
CA THR A 958 -29.73 22.13 -37.45
C THR A 958 -30.07 20.78 -38.09
N MET A 959 -29.38 19.71 -37.67
CA MET A 959 -29.59 18.34 -38.14
C MET A 959 -29.62 17.36 -36.97
N VAL A 960 -30.35 16.27 -37.11
CA VAL A 960 -30.38 15.17 -36.14
C VAL A 960 -29.93 13.89 -36.81
N LEU A 961 -28.98 13.21 -36.17
CA LEU A 961 -28.43 11.92 -36.58
C LEU A 961 -28.92 10.84 -35.62
N ALA A 962 -29.76 9.92 -36.12
CA ALA A 962 -30.34 8.86 -35.30
C ALA A 962 -29.61 7.52 -35.52
N ILE A 963 -29.10 6.92 -34.43
CA ILE A 963 -28.37 5.64 -34.44
C ILE A 963 -29.16 4.58 -33.69
N SER A 964 -29.38 3.43 -34.34
CA SER A 964 -29.91 2.20 -33.73
C SER A 964 -29.01 1.03 -34.07
N ASP A 965 -28.67 0.22 -33.07
CA ASP A 965 -27.91 -1.03 -33.23
C ASP A 965 -26.66 -0.86 -34.11
N GLY A 966 -25.90 0.22 -33.89
CA GLY A 966 -24.67 0.49 -34.62
C GLY A 966 -24.83 0.99 -36.06
N ARG A 967 -26.05 1.25 -36.52
CA ARG A 967 -26.36 1.74 -37.87
C ARG A 967 -27.00 3.11 -37.85
N LEU A 968 -26.71 3.89 -38.90
CA LEU A 968 -27.40 5.14 -39.17
C LEU A 968 -28.81 4.85 -39.68
N VAL A 969 -29.83 5.35 -38.99
CA VAL A 969 -31.24 5.14 -39.36
C VAL A 969 -31.81 6.36 -40.06
N GLU A 970 -31.56 7.56 -39.51
CA GLU A 970 -32.10 8.83 -40.01
C GLU A 970 -31.05 9.95 -39.90
N TYR A 971 -31.07 10.86 -40.88
CA TYR A 971 -30.28 12.08 -40.87
C TYR A 971 -31.02 13.20 -41.62
N ASP A 972 -31.70 14.09 -40.90
CA ASP A 972 -32.44 15.23 -41.47
C ASP A 972 -32.69 16.31 -40.39
N GLU A 973 -33.37 17.39 -40.75
CA GLU A 973 -33.80 18.45 -39.84
C GLU A 973 -34.80 17.94 -38.78
N PRO A 974 -34.69 18.37 -37.50
CA PRO A 974 -35.52 17.86 -36.41
C PRO A 974 -37.02 17.95 -36.69
N MET A 975 -37.50 19.06 -37.25
CA MET A 975 -38.92 19.28 -37.52
C MET A 975 -39.49 18.32 -38.58
N LYS A 976 -38.68 17.94 -39.59
CA LYS A 976 -39.09 16.97 -40.61
C LYS A 976 -39.18 15.57 -40.04
N LEU A 977 -38.25 15.20 -39.15
CA LEU A 977 -38.24 13.91 -38.48
C LEU A 977 -39.42 13.74 -37.52
N VAL A 978 -39.78 14.79 -36.76
CA VAL A 978 -40.96 14.76 -35.87
C VAL A 978 -42.27 14.56 -36.66
N GLY A 979 -42.36 15.13 -37.86
CA GLY A 979 -43.53 15.00 -38.74
C GLY A 979 -43.70 13.63 -39.41
N LYS A 980 -42.68 12.76 -39.37
CA LYS A 980 -42.70 11.44 -40.02
C LYS A 980 -43.15 10.36 -39.02
N GLU A 981 -44.22 9.62 -39.35
CA GLU A 981 -44.81 8.65 -38.41
C GLU A 981 -43.86 7.49 -38.05
N ASP A 982 -43.03 7.04 -38.98
CA ASP A 982 -42.05 5.95 -38.80
C ASP A 982 -40.67 6.42 -38.29
N SER A 983 -40.52 7.69 -37.91
CA SER A 983 -39.21 8.21 -37.46
C SER A 983 -38.84 7.74 -36.04
N LEU A 984 -37.62 7.24 -35.87
CA LEU A 984 -37.05 6.92 -34.55
C LEU A 984 -37.00 8.18 -33.65
N PHE A 985 -36.58 9.31 -34.21
CA PHE A 985 -36.57 10.58 -33.46
C PHE A 985 -37.99 11.07 -33.13
N GLY A 986 -38.94 10.95 -34.06
CA GLY A 986 -40.35 11.27 -33.83
C GLY A 986 -40.97 10.43 -32.70
N GLN A 987 -40.62 9.14 -32.61
CA GLN A 987 -41.04 8.28 -31.51
C GLN A 987 -40.45 8.72 -30.16
N LEU A 988 -39.15 9.00 -30.11
CA LEU A 988 -38.49 9.50 -28.88
C LEU A 988 -39.06 10.85 -28.43
N TYR A 989 -39.38 11.73 -29.38
CA TYR A 989 -40.03 13.01 -29.12
C TYR A 989 -41.42 12.81 -28.51
N LYS A 990 -42.28 11.98 -29.11
CA LYS A 990 -43.63 11.68 -28.58
C LYS A 990 -43.56 11.05 -27.20
N GLU A 991 -42.62 10.12 -26.98
CA GLU A 991 -42.38 9.48 -25.68
C GLU A 991 -42.02 10.51 -24.60
N TYR A 992 -41.10 11.43 -24.90
CA TYR A 992 -40.69 12.50 -23.99
C TYR A 992 -41.87 13.38 -23.57
N TRP A 993 -42.64 13.90 -24.53
CA TRP A 993 -43.79 14.78 -24.23
C TRP A 993 -44.96 14.06 -23.54
N SER A 994 -45.16 12.77 -23.80
CA SER A 994 -46.15 11.96 -23.09
C SER A 994 -45.80 11.78 -21.60
N ARG A 995 -44.51 11.71 -21.25
CA ARG A 995 -44.05 11.63 -19.85
C ARG A 995 -44.20 12.95 -19.12
N THR A 996 -43.87 14.07 -19.78
CA THR A 996 -43.98 15.40 -19.19
C THR A 996 -45.44 15.80 -18.96
N SER A 997 -46.34 15.48 -19.90
CA SER A 997 -47.79 15.73 -19.76
C SER A 997 -48.46 14.84 -18.69
N ASN A 998 -48.02 13.59 -18.52
CA ASN A 998 -48.48 12.76 -17.42
C ASN A 998 -47.95 13.25 -16.06
N ALA A 999 -46.72 13.78 -15.97
CA ALA A 999 -46.18 14.32 -14.73
C ALA A 999 -46.93 15.59 -14.26
N SER A 1000 -47.35 16.46 -15.18
CA SER A 1000 -48.15 17.64 -14.85
C SER A 1000 -49.58 17.31 -14.37
N ASN A 1001 -50.17 16.21 -14.85
CA ASN A 1001 -51.49 15.76 -14.39
C ASN A 1001 -51.48 15.15 -12.97
N TYR A 1002 -50.31 14.73 -12.46
CA TYR A 1002 -50.17 14.27 -11.07
C TYR A 1002 -49.91 15.43 -10.08
N SER A 1003 -49.41 16.57 -10.55
CA SER A 1003 -49.22 17.77 -9.70
C SER A 1003 -50.49 18.59 -9.45
N GLU A 1004 -51.57 18.37 -10.20
CA GLU A 1004 -52.88 19.01 -9.95
C GLU A 1004 -53.76 18.25 -8.95
N ASN A 1005 -53.34 17.07 -8.47
CA ASN A 1005 -54.10 16.24 -7.53
C ASN A 1005 -53.41 16.04 -6.16
N PHE A 1006 -52.53 16.97 -5.75
CA PHE A 1006 -51.99 17.03 -4.38
C PHE A 1006 -52.20 18.40 -3.73
#